data_AF-A0A1F9R824-F1
#
_entry.id   AF-A0A1F9R824-F1
#
_cell.length_a   1.000
_cell.length_b   1.000
_cell.length_c   1.000
_cell.angle_alpha   90.00
_cell.angle_beta   90.00
_cell.angle_gamma   90.00
#
_symmetry.space_group_name_H-M   'P 1'
#
loop_
_entity.id
_entity.type
_entity.pdbx_description
1 polymer ?
#
loop_
_entity_poly.entity_id
_entity_poly.type
_entity_poly.pdbx_seq_one_letter_code
_entity_poly.pdbx_strand_id
1 'polypeptide(L)'
;MKEKQGFLLDAAIGLVLTLVVAGSYLTGESFLAGVEFKAYDLRAKLRQTLKSPDEIVLVTIDDESIAQLGRWPWPRTRVAAALDRISAAGPKVIGLNVLFSEPEQNLGLIEVKRLEERYRELLSDKKVVQKGADFTVEFASAAAALDSDSKLLASIRSAGDVVMPLFFAPNTTHSKVVPAPAEISSSAVHAQVSADAGVTTLEKMIPPVPAFAEASAGLGHSNLFVEGDGVFRRDAPLVLYDGALYPSYALRLAMAYYGLSPADVKFVPGVELAAGPLRIPLDGDSMMAVTFLGPPTADTIKRASFQAVMGGNVSPDFFKDRIVLIGPTALGVGSNYMTPVAGEFTSVEVVAHEIENMLHNRFLTRPPWAQQLEWGMIAVLGFFIMFVLPRLRAFWGLIVSLILALAVLGAGTYFFAAAGQWVKIGYALALLTAGYLVVVSKSFLVTEKGKELVEASAIETNKMLGLSFQGQGMFDLAFEKFRLCPLDDNLKDTLYNLALDFERKRQFSKAAAVLDHIAAKDPKYKDIAAKAAMLKAASEGAVFGGVGGSRKDGTVLIAGGATKPTLGRYEIEKELGRGAMGVVYLGRDPKINRMVAIKTMMLEEGGDGETTKQVKERFFREAESAGTLNHPNIVRIFDAGDENEVAYIAMELLDGHDLVKYGTKEGLLPLDKALEYMATVADALDYAHAQGIVHRDIKPANIMLLKDGSIRVADFGIARITASSKTATGTVMGTPSYMSPEQVAGKKVDGRSDLFSLSTALFELVTGEKPFKGGDGIGTLLFQIANDPHPDPVALKPGLPASLKAVIDKGLAKNPDQRFQRGCEMAAALRAVLAELKGGASAETVPNPDKTASIGPEIIIPGINDLPKPAAEATVRIKPAQSPDETVRLTPNIQEPI
;
A
#
# COMPACT_ATOMS: atom_id res chain seq x y z
N MET A 1 -6.14 31.70 -41.26
CA MET A 1 -7.09 30.55 -41.17
C MET A 1 -6.65 29.49 -40.16
N LYS A 2 -5.37 29.11 -40.08
CA LYS A 2 -4.86 28.07 -39.14
C LYS A 2 -5.12 28.39 -37.64
N GLU A 3 -4.97 29.64 -37.19
CA GLU A 3 -5.25 30.01 -35.79
C GLU A 3 -6.73 29.86 -35.38
N LYS A 4 -7.68 30.18 -36.29
CA LYS A 4 -9.12 30.02 -36.01
C LYS A 4 -9.53 28.54 -35.91
N GLN A 5 -8.86 27.65 -36.65
CA GLN A 5 -9.11 26.20 -36.58
C GLN A 5 -8.57 25.58 -35.29
N GLY A 6 -7.40 26.02 -34.81
CA GLY A 6 -6.84 25.57 -33.52
C GLY A 6 -7.75 25.92 -32.34
N PHE A 7 -8.27 27.15 -32.34
CA PHE A 7 -9.17 27.64 -31.30
C PHE A 7 -10.46 26.82 -31.18
N LEU A 8 -11.11 26.50 -32.30
CA LEU A 8 -12.35 25.71 -32.30
C LEU A 8 -12.12 24.29 -31.78
N LEU A 9 -10.95 23.71 -32.09
CA LEU A 9 -10.59 22.37 -31.62
C LEU A 9 -10.31 22.33 -30.11
N ASP A 10 -9.60 23.32 -29.57
CA ASP A 10 -9.38 23.45 -28.13
C ASP A 10 -10.70 23.62 -27.37
N ALA A 11 -11.59 24.46 -27.92
CA ALA A 11 -12.88 24.69 -27.32
C ALA A 11 -13.76 23.41 -27.33
N ALA A 12 -13.72 22.66 -28.44
CA ALA A 12 -14.43 21.39 -28.55
C ALA A 12 -13.92 20.35 -27.53
N ILE A 13 -12.60 20.23 -27.34
CA ILE A 13 -12.01 19.31 -26.35
C ILE A 13 -12.45 19.67 -24.93
N GLY A 14 -12.35 20.94 -24.55
CA GLY A 14 -12.80 21.42 -23.24
C GLY A 14 -14.29 21.17 -23.02
N LEU A 15 -15.12 21.38 -24.04
CA LEU A 15 -16.55 21.12 -24.00
C LEU A 15 -16.84 19.63 -23.79
N VAL A 16 -16.20 18.75 -24.56
CA VAL A 16 -16.39 17.29 -24.43
C VAL A 16 -16.00 16.81 -23.04
N LEU A 17 -14.85 17.22 -22.51
CA LEU A 17 -14.42 16.84 -21.15
C LEU A 17 -15.42 17.32 -20.09
N THR A 18 -15.90 18.56 -20.23
CA THR A 18 -16.90 19.13 -19.31
C THR A 18 -18.21 18.36 -19.37
N LEU A 19 -18.68 18.01 -20.58
CA LEU A 19 -19.91 17.23 -20.78
C LEU A 19 -19.79 15.80 -20.24
N VAL A 20 -18.62 15.16 -20.38
CA VAL A 20 -18.37 13.82 -19.82
C VAL A 20 -18.42 13.86 -18.29
N VAL A 21 -17.76 14.83 -17.66
CA VAL A 21 -17.80 14.97 -16.19
C VAL A 21 -19.19 15.35 -15.69
N ALA A 22 -19.88 16.25 -16.39
CA ALA A 22 -21.27 16.62 -16.12
C ALA A 22 -22.22 15.42 -16.24
N GLY A 23 -22.05 14.60 -17.29
CA GLY A 23 -22.79 13.36 -17.49
C GLY A 23 -22.55 12.38 -16.36
N SER A 24 -21.29 12.13 -15.99
CA SER A 24 -20.93 11.26 -14.88
C SER A 24 -21.46 11.76 -13.52
N TYR A 25 -21.54 13.07 -13.32
CA TYR A 25 -22.18 13.67 -12.14
C TYR A 25 -23.69 13.39 -12.08
N LEU A 26 -24.38 13.44 -13.23
CA LEU A 26 -25.82 13.13 -13.33
C LEU A 26 -26.13 11.64 -13.19
N THR A 27 -25.31 10.78 -13.80
CA THR A 27 -25.53 9.33 -13.81
C THR A 27 -25.00 8.64 -12.56
N GLY A 28 -24.13 9.30 -11.79
CA GLY A 28 -23.50 8.71 -10.61
C GLY A 28 -22.51 7.59 -10.93
N GLU A 29 -21.90 7.60 -12.13
CA GLU A 29 -20.98 6.54 -12.55
C GLU A 29 -19.82 6.28 -11.55
N SER A 30 -19.49 5.01 -11.39
CA SER A 30 -18.67 4.50 -10.28
C SER A 30 -17.25 5.04 -10.21
N PHE A 31 -16.62 5.37 -11.34
CA PHE A 31 -15.22 5.81 -11.33
C PHE A 31 -15.03 7.20 -10.69
N LEU A 32 -15.73 8.23 -11.18
CA LEU A 32 -15.63 9.58 -10.62
C LEU A 32 -16.29 9.69 -9.25
N ALA A 33 -17.36 8.91 -9.01
CA ALA A 33 -17.93 8.76 -7.67
C ALA A 33 -16.89 8.23 -6.68
N GLY A 34 -16.06 7.25 -7.07
CA GLY A 34 -14.97 6.73 -6.24
C GLY A 34 -13.90 7.78 -5.89
N VAL A 35 -13.63 8.75 -6.77
CA VAL A 35 -12.73 9.88 -6.46
C VAL A 35 -13.36 10.79 -5.41
N GLU A 36 -14.67 11.07 -5.52
CA GLU A 36 -15.40 11.85 -4.52
C GLU A 36 -15.45 11.14 -3.16
N PHE A 37 -15.71 9.83 -3.12
CA PHE A 37 -15.74 9.06 -1.86
C PHE A 37 -14.37 9.02 -1.16
N LYS A 38 -13.28 8.91 -1.91
CA LYS A 38 -11.93 9.04 -1.31
C LYS A 38 -11.69 10.44 -0.74
N ALA A 39 -12.15 11.48 -1.44
CA ALA A 39 -12.07 12.84 -0.93
C ALA A 39 -12.97 13.06 0.30
N TYR A 40 -14.14 12.41 0.35
CA TYR A 40 -15.01 12.37 1.52
C TYR A 40 -14.27 11.73 2.71
N ASP A 41 -13.70 10.54 2.54
CA ASP A 41 -13.07 9.79 3.63
C ASP A 41 -11.86 10.53 4.20
N LEU A 42 -11.04 11.14 3.34
CA LEU A 42 -9.90 11.94 3.76
C LEU A 42 -10.36 13.15 4.61
N ARG A 43 -11.44 13.81 4.20
CA ARG A 43 -12.00 14.97 4.92
C ARG A 43 -12.76 14.57 6.19
N ALA A 44 -13.37 13.38 6.23
CA ALA A 44 -14.04 12.83 7.41
C ALA A 44 -13.09 12.72 8.59
N LYS A 45 -11.81 12.38 8.35
CA LYS A 45 -10.78 12.35 9.39
C LYS A 45 -10.53 13.69 10.07
N LEU A 46 -10.78 14.81 9.38
CA LEU A 46 -10.63 16.16 9.95
C LEU A 46 -11.79 16.54 10.87
N ARG A 47 -12.90 15.79 10.82
CA ARG A 47 -14.04 15.92 11.73
C ARG A 47 -13.92 15.02 12.96
N GLN A 48 -12.81 14.28 13.09
CA GLN A 48 -12.45 13.57 14.32
C GLN A 48 -12.17 14.60 15.41
N THR A 49 -13.24 14.96 16.06
CA THR A 49 -13.27 15.67 17.30
C THR A 49 -14.12 14.76 18.16
N LEU A 50 -13.76 14.50 19.41
CA LEU A 50 -14.68 14.54 20.54
C LEU A 50 -14.20 13.66 21.71
N LYS A 51 -14.40 14.24 22.90
CA LYS A 51 -14.46 13.51 24.16
C LYS A 51 -15.61 12.50 24.10
N SER A 52 -15.44 11.40 24.83
CA SER A 52 -16.51 10.41 24.98
C SER A 52 -17.84 11.05 25.41
N PRO A 53 -18.96 10.75 24.74
CA PRO A 53 -20.26 11.22 25.18
C PRO A 53 -20.59 10.63 26.55
N ASP A 54 -21.23 11.42 27.41
CA ASP A 54 -21.60 10.98 28.74
C ASP A 54 -22.92 10.19 28.72
N GLU A 55 -23.73 10.33 27.68
CA GLU A 55 -25.07 9.78 27.54
C GLU A 55 -25.11 8.34 27.04
N ILE A 56 -24.04 7.85 26.40
CA ILE A 56 -24.00 6.54 25.73
C ILE A 56 -22.89 5.68 26.32
N VAL A 57 -23.23 4.45 26.70
CA VAL A 57 -22.27 3.44 27.17
C VAL A 57 -22.47 2.11 26.48
N LEU A 58 -21.35 1.40 26.26
CA LEU A 58 -21.32 0.08 25.65
C LEU A 58 -21.07 -1.00 26.70
N VAL A 59 -21.84 -2.09 26.63
CA VAL A 59 -21.57 -3.36 27.30
C VAL A 59 -21.17 -4.37 26.23
N THR A 60 -19.88 -4.67 26.16
CA THR A 60 -19.27 -5.39 25.05
C THR A 60 -19.22 -6.89 25.31
N ILE A 61 -19.76 -7.68 24.38
CA ILE A 61 -19.48 -9.12 24.31
C ILE A 61 -18.15 -9.25 23.55
N ASP A 62 -17.06 -9.09 24.30
CA ASP A 62 -15.68 -9.03 23.83
C ASP A 62 -14.92 -10.34 24.06
N ASP A 63 -13.67 -10.39 23.56
CA ASP A 63 -12.81 -11.58 23.66
C ASP A 63 -12.53 -11.97 25.12
N GLU A 64 -12.46 -10.99 26.04
CA GLU A 64 -12.32 -11.25 27.48
C GLU A 64 -13.57 -11.96 28.03
N SER A 65 -14.76 -11.47 27.67
CA SER A 65 -16.01 -12.08 28.10
C SER A 65 -16.16 -13.50 27.55
N ILE A 66 -15.75 -13.74 26.31
CA ILE A 66 -15.74 -15.09 25.70
C ILE A 66 -14.72 -16.00 26.38
N ALA A 67 -13.54 -15.51 26.70
CA ALA A 67 -12.50 -16.29 27.38
C ALA A 67 -12.97 -16.77 28.78
N GLN A 68 -13.70 -15.93 29.50
CA GLN A 68 -14.11 -16.23 30.88
C GLN A 68 -15.47 -16.93 30.98
N LEU A 69 -16.43 -16.58 30.14
CA LEU A 69 -17.79 -17.13 30.20
C LEU A 69 -17.97 -18.31 29.24
N GLY A 70 -17.05 -18.53 28.30
CA GLY A 70 -17.11 -19.56 27.27
C GLY A 70 -17.58 -19.02 25.93
N ARG A 71 -17.66 -19.89 24.92
CA ARG A 71 -17.96 -19.51 23.54
C ARG A 71 -19.39 -18.93 23.39
N TRP A 72 -19.51 -17.82 22.66
CA TRP A 72 -20.78 -17.25 22.24
C TRP A 72 -21.43 -18.11 21.13
N PRO A 73 -22.78 -18.23 21.04
CA PRO A 73 -23.79 -17.64 21.91
C PRO A 73 -23.94 -18.33 23.26
N TRP A 74 -24.20 -17.54 24.32
CA TRP A 74 -24.48 -18.05 25.66
C TRP A 74 -25.98 -18.34 25.87
N PRO A 75 -26.36 -19.14 26.88
CA PRO A 75 -27.75 -19.29 27.29
C PRO A 75 -28.40 -17.94 27.62
N ARG A 76 -29.67 -17.73 27.23
CA ARG A 76 -30.36 -16.44 27.46
C ARG A 76 -30.52 -16.10 28.94
N THR A 77 -30.40 -17.08 29.84
CA THR A 77 -30.31 -16.83 31.29
C THR A 77 -29.16 -15.92 31.70
N ARG A 78 -28.03 -15.93 30.98
CA ARG A 78 -26.92 -15.01 31.27
C ARG A 78 -27.22 -13.59 30.79
N VAL A 79 -27.86 -13.47 29.62
CA VAL A 79 -28.33 -12.17 29.10
C VAL A 79 -29.38 -11.58 30.04
N ALA A 80 -30.31 -12.40 30.53
CA ALA A 80 -31.29 -12.04 31.55
C ALA A 80 -30.63 -11.49 32.82
N ALA A 81 -29.66 -12.23 33.39
CA ALA A 81 -28.96 -11.81 34.60
C ALA A 81 -28.16 -10.50 34.43
N ALA A 82 -27.55 -10.28 33.25
CA ALA A 82 -26.89 -9.01 32.95
C ALA A 82 -27.91 -7.88 32.83
N LEU A 83 -29.04 -8.14 32.16
CA LEU A 83 -30.13 -7.18 31.99
C LEU A 83 -30.71 -6.73 33.34
N ASP A 84 -30.96 -7.68 34.26
CA ASP A 84 -31.45 -7.37 35.61
C ASP A 84 -30.49 -6.44 36.38
N ARG A 85 -29.18 -6.69 36.27
CA ARG A 85 -28.14 -5.86 36.92
C ARG A 85 -28.05 -4.47 36.32
N ILE A 86 -28.11 -4.36 35.01
CA ILE A 86 -28.09 -3.09 34.30
C ILE A 86 -29.35 -2.29 34.64
N SER A 87 -30.52 -2.92 34.56
CA SER A 87 -31.80 -2.29 34.86
C SER A 87 -31.87 -1.80 36.32
N ALA A 88 -31.33 -2.54 37.28
CA ALA A 88 -31.25 -2.13 38.68
C ALA A 88 -30.45 -0.83 38.92
N ALA A 89 -29.56 -0.44 37.99
CA ALA A 89 -28.80 0.80 38.06
C ALA A 89 -29.55 2.03 37.51
N GLY A 90 -30.73 1.85 36.92
CA GLY A 90 -31.59 2.93 36.41
C GLY A 90 -31.09 3.62 35.14
N PRO A 91 -30.84 2.88 34.03
CA PRO A 91 -30.59 3.47 32.73
C PRO A 91 -31.83 4.22 32.20
N LYS A 92 -31.66 5.03 31.15
CA LYS A 92 -32.80 5.64 30.43
C LYS A 92 -33.46 4.68 29.46
N VAL A 93 -32.64 3.88 28.80
CA VAL A 93 -33.06 2.89 27.80
C VAL A 93 -31.93 1.88 27.64
N ILE A 94 -32.30 0.63 27.43
CA ILE A 94 -31.37 -0.48 27.19
C ILE A 94 -31.56 -0.97 25.76
N GLY A 95 -30.53 -0.84 24.94
CA GLY A 95 -30.49 -1.46 23.62
C GLY A 95 -29.85 -2.84 23.69
N LEU A 96 -30.64 -3.89 23.53
CA LEU A 96 -30.12 -5.26 23.41
C LEU A 96 -29.87 -5.62 21.93
N ASN A 97 -28.70 -5.29 21.41
CA ASN A 97 -28.34 -5.49 19.99
C ASN A 97 -27.93 -6.95 19.69
N VAL A 98 -28.86 -7.87 19.96
CA VAL A 98 -28.78 -9.30 19.64
C VAL A 98 -30.13 -9.74 19.09
N LEU A 99 -30.15 -10.26 17.86
CA LEU A 99 -31.38 -10.72 17.23
C LEU A 99 -31.71 -12.15 17.67
N PHE A 100 -32.71 -12.28 18.55
CA PHE A 100 -33.27 -13.57 18.94
C PHE A 100 -34.48 -13.90 18.07
N SER A 101 -34.25 -14.40 16.84
CA SER A 101 -35.33 -14.67 15.88
C SER A 101 -36.10 -15.98 16.12
N GLU A 102 -35.55 -16.89 16.91
CA GLU A 102 -36.11 -18.22 17.17
C GLU A 102 -36.11 -18.53 18.67
N PRO A 103 -37.02 -19.38 19.19
CA PRO A 103 -36.96 -19.86 20.58
C PRO A 103 -35.67 -20.65 20.88
N GLU A 104 -35.15 -20.55 22.11
CA GLU A 104 -33.93 -21.30 22.51
C GLU A 104 -34.23 -22.80 22.63
N GLN A 105 -33.47 -23.64 21.92
CA GLN A 105 -33.58 -25.10 22.04
C GLN A 105 -32.65 -25.64 23.14
N ASN A 106 -33.17 -25.75 24.36
CA ASN A 106 -32.44 -26.35 25.47
C ASN A 106 -32.71 -27.87 25.55
N LEU A 107 -31.71 -28.68 25.22
CA LEU A 107 -31.80 -30.15 25.28
C LEU A 107 -32.15 -30.67 26.68
N GLY A 108 -31.67 -30.02 27.74
CA GLY A 108 -32.02 -30.38 29.11
C GLY A 108 -33.51 -30.16 29.39
N LEU A 109 -34.07 -29.04 28.92
CA LEU A 109 -35.50 -28.76 29.07
C LEU A 109 -36.36 -29.78 28.32
N ILE A 110 -35.94 -30.17 27.11
CA ILE A 110 -36.61 -31.20 26.30
C ILE A 110 -36.60 -32.53 27.05
N GLU A 111 -35.45 -32.95 27.59
CA GLU A 111 -35.32 -34.22 28.30
C GLU A 111 -36.09 -34.22 29.63
N VAL A 112 -36.06 -33.12 30.38
CA VAL A 112 -36.85 -32.97 31.62
C VAL A 112 -38.35 -33.09 31.33
N LYS A 113 -38.86 -32.44 30.27
CA LYS A 113 -40.26 -32.57 29.85
C LYS A 113 -40.61 -34.00 29.43
N ARG A 114 -39.72 -34.67 28.70
CA ARG A 114 -39.91 -36.09 28.32
C ARG A 114 -39.99 -37.01 29.54
N LEU A 115 -39.09 -36.82 30.50
CA LEU A 115 -39.08 -37.60 31.75
C LEU A 115 -40.31 -37.32 32.61
N GLU A 116 -40.77 -36.07 32.66
CA GLU A 116 -42.00 -35.68 33.34
C GLU A 116 -43.22 -36.36 32.72
N GLU A 117 -43.37 -36.32 31.40
CA GLU A 117 -44.45 -37.00 30.67
C GLU A 117 -44.43 -38.50 30.94
N ARG A 118 -43.26 -39.13 30.84
CA ARG A 118 -43.11 -40.56 31.13
C ARG A 118 -43.45 -40.90 32.57
N TYR A 119 -43.06 -40.05 33.52
CA TYR A 119 -43.41 -40.23 34.93
C TYR A 119 -44.93 -40.12 35.14
N ARG A 120 -45.60 -39.14 34.52
CA ARG A 120 -47.05 -38.99 34.55
C ARG A 120 -47.77 -40.21 33.96
N GLU A 121 -47.29 -40.78 32.86
CA GLU A 121 -47.81 -42.03 32.29
C GLU A 121 -47.67 -43.21 33.27
N LEU A 122 -46.50 -43.36 33.91
CA LEU A 122 -46.27 -44.45 34.86
C LEU A 122 -47.12 -44.32 36.12
N LEU A 123 -47.41 -43.09 36.55
CA LEU A 123 -48.36 -42.80 37.63
C LEU A 123 -49.80 -43.12 37.21
N SER A 124 -50.24 -42.72 36.01
CA SER A 124 -51.59 -43.02 35.52
C SER A 124 -51.82 -44.53 35.33
N ASP A 125 -50.78 -45.25 34.89
CA ASP A 125 -50.78 -46.70 34.74
C ASP A 125 -50.66 -47.45 36.09
N LYS A 126 -50.53 -46.73 37.21
CA LYS A 126 -50.28 -47.28 38.56
C LYS A 126 -49.04 -48.17 38.65
N LYS A 127 -48.08 -48.02 37.74
CA LYS A 127 -46.80 -48.74 37.71
C LYS A 127 -45.80 -48.20 38.74
N VAL A 128 -46.00 -46.95 39.18
CA VAL A 128 -45.21 -46.29 40.21
C VAL A 128 -46.16 -45.71 41.28
N VAL A 129 -45.78 -45.80 42.55
CA VAL A 129 -46.50 -45.17 43.67
C VAL A 129 -45.57 -44.16 44.31
N GLN A 130 -45.98 -42.90 44.32
CA GLN A 130 -45.21 -41.82 44.91
C GLN A 130 -45.35 -41.81 46.43
N LYS A 131 -44.22 -41.75 47.14
CA LYS A 131 -44.15 -41.61 48.60
C LYS A 131 -43.21 -40.47 48.94
N GLY A 132 -43.69 -39.47 49.68
CA GLY A 132 -42.88 -38.30 50.06
C GLY A 132 -42.98 -37.17 49.03
N ALA A 133 -41.84 -36.62 48.62
CA ALA A 133 -41.76 -35.39 47.81
C ALA A 133 -42.52 -35.49 46.48
N ASP A 134 -43.12 -34.36 46.07
CA ASP A 134 -43.83 -34.29 44.79
C ASP A 134 -42.85 -34.10 43.61
N PHE A 135 -42.48 -35.20 42.93
CA PHE A 135 -41.66 -35.17 41.72
C PHE A 135 -42.27 -34.32 40.62
N THR A 136 -43.58 -34.10 40.58
CA THR A 136 -44.20 -33.15 39.64
C THR A 136 -43.72 -31.72 39.92
N VAL A 137 -43.54 -31.35 41.20
CA VAL A 137 -42.99 -30.05 41.60
C VAL A 137 -41.50 -29.97 41.28
N GLU A 138 -40.75 -31.05 41.47
CA GLU A 138 -39.32 -31.10 41.12
C GLU A 138 -39.11 -30.98 39.59
N PHE A 139 -39.92 -31.67 38.78
CA PHE A 139 -39.89 -31.52 37.32
C PHE A 139 -40.24 -30.09 36.88
N ALA A 140 -41.29 -29.51 37.46
CA ALA A 140 -41.67 -28.13 37.17
C ALA A 140 -40.56 -27.13 37.57
N SER A 141 -39.92 -27.33 38.73
CA SER A 141 -38.78 -26.54 39.20
C SER A 141 -37.57 -26.66 38.26
N ALA A 142 -37.21 -27.88 37.87
CA ALA A 142 -36.12 -28.13 36.93
C ALA A 142 -36.40 -27.55 35.54
N ALA A 143 -37.64 -27.69 35.04
CA ALA A 143 -38.06 -27.10 33.78
C ALA A 143 -37.98 -25.57 33.82
N ALA A 144 -38.48 -24.93 34.88
CA ALA A 144 -38.38 -23.48 35.07
C ALA A 144 -36.92 -23.01 35.20
N ALA A 145 -36.03 -23.81 35.80
CA ALA A 145 -34.61 -23.51 35.88
C ALA A 145 -33.91 -23.54 34.51
N LEU A 146 -34.36 -24.40 33.60
CA LEU A 146 -33.78 -24.59 32.27
C LEU A 146 -34.45 -23.74 31.17
N ASP A 147 -35.62 -23.15 31.46
CA ASP A 147 -36.33 -22.26 30.54
C ASP A 147 -35.69 -20.86 30.50
N SER A 148 -34.67 -20.75 29.66
CA SER A 148 -33.93 -19.51 29.43
C SER A 148 -34.78 -18.40 28.80
N ASP A 149 -35.74 -18.75 27.95
CA ASP A 149 -36.61 -17.80 27.23
C ASP A 149 -37.57 -17.13 28.19
N SER A 150 -38.23 -17.89 29.06
CA SER A 150 -39.12 -17.35 30.08
C SER A 150 -38.39 -16.41 31.05
N LYS A 151 -37.14 -16.71 31.39
CA LYS A 151 -36.30 -15.85 32.25
C LYS A 151 -35.92 -14.54 31.57
N LEU A 152 -35.48 -14.60 30.31
CA LEU A 152 -35.17 -13.39 29.55
C LEU A 152 -36.43 -12.54 29.33
N LEU A 153 -37.56 -13.16 29.01
CA LEU A 153 -38.86 -12.47 28.89
C LEU A 153 -39.23 -11.73 30.17
N ALA A 154 -39.09 -12.38 31.33
CA ALA A 154 -39.35 -11.76 32.63
C ALA A 154 -38.44 -10.55 32.89
N SER A 155 -37.15 -10.67 32.53
CA SER A 155 -36.16 -9.60 32.69
C SER A 155 -36.47 -8.40 31.78
N ILE A 156 -36.84 -8.65 30.51
CA ILE A 156 -37.26 -7.62 29.56
C ILE A 156 -38.48 -6.87 30.08
N ARG A 157 -39.51 -7.60 30.55
CA ARG A 157 -40.72 -6.99 31.14
C ARG A 157 -40.43 -6.20 32.41
N SER A 158 -39.54 -6.71 33.26
CA SER A 158 -39.17 -6.05 34.51
C SER A 158 -38.38 -4.76 34.28
N ALA A 159 -37.54 -4.73 33.24
CA ALA A 159 -36.80 -3.54 32.86
C ALA A 159 -37.71 -2.46 32.25
N GLY A 160 -38.60 -2.85 31.34
CA GLY A 160 -39.63 -1.97 30.76
C GLY A 160 -39.12 -0.95 29.74
N ASP A 161 -37.81 -0.80 29.58
CA ASP A 161 -37.12 0.18 28.74
C ASP A 161 -36.17 -0.46 27.72
N VAL A 162 -36.40 -1.73 27.39
CA VAL A 162 -35.56 -2.51 26.46
C VAL A 162 -36.00 -2.33 25.02
N VAL A 163 -35.10 -1.88 24.15
CA VAL A 163 -35.31 -1.83 22.70
C VAL A 163 -34.60 -3.01 22.04
N MET A 164 -35.27 -3.67 21.10
CA MET A 164 -34.78 -4.88 20.42
C MET A 164 -34.59 -4.65 18.91
N PRO A 165 -33.62 -5.33 18.29
CA PRO A 165 -33.39 -5.23 16.85
C PRO A 165 -34.42 -6.04 16.06
N LEU A 166 -34.75 -5.50 14.89
CA LEU A 166 -35.45 -6.14 13.79
C LEU A 166 -34.46 -6.26 12.63
N PHE A 167 -34.52 -7.30 11.81
CA PHE A 167 -33.66 -7.38 10.63
C PHE A 167 -34.46 -7.64 9.37
N PHE A 168 -34.04 -7.07 8.25
CA PHE A 168 -34.61 -7.35 6.95
C PHE A 168 -33.58 -8.00 6.04
N ALA A 169 -33.91 -9.16 5.48
CA ALA A 169 -33.03 -9.86 4.56
C ALA A 169 -33.26 -9.41 3.10
N PRO A 170 -32.22 -9.44 2.25
CA PRO A 170 -32.40 -9.29 0.81
C PRO A 170 -33.32 -10.38 0.26
N ASN A 171 -34.16 -10.05 -0.72
CA ASN A 171 -35.06 -11.03 -1.31
C ASN A 171 -34.30 -11.93 -2.29
N THR A 172 -34.22 -13.22 -2.01
CA THR A 172 -33.55 -14.21 -2.87
C THR A 172 -34.52 -15.01 -3.74
N THR A 173 -35.81 -14.95 -3.42
CA THR A 173 -36.89 -15.61 -4.16
C THR A 173 -38.01 -14.60 -4.23
N HIS A 174 -38.49 -14.20 -5.42
CA HIS A 174 -39.60 -13.25 -5.62
C HIS A 174 -40.93 -13.71 -4.98
N SER A 175 -40.92 -13.88 -3.66
CA SER A 175 -41.99 -14.36 -2.81
C SER A 175 -42.85 -13.17 -2.45
N LYS A 176 -44.16 -13.40 -2.27
CA LYS A 176 -45.08 -12.35 -1.80
C LYS A 176 -44.59 -11.83 -0.44
N VAL A 177 -44.57 -10.51 -0.29
CA VAL A 177 -44.31 -9.84 0.99
C VAL A 177 -45.32 -10.37 2.00
N VAL A 178 -44.81 -10.89 3.12
CA VAL A 178 -45.64 -11.37 4.24
C VAL A 178 -45.96 -10.17 5.12
N PRO A 179 -47.23 -9.92 5.48
CA PRO A 179 -47.55 -8.80 6.36
C PRO A 179 -46.83 -8.90 7.71
N ALA A 180 -46.46 -7.74 8.25
CA ALA A 180 -45.82 -7.70 9.55
C ALA A 180 -46.75 -8.26 10.66
N PRO A 181 -46.24 -9.07 11.59
CA PRO A 181 -47.00 -9.49 12.77
C PRO A 181 -47.55 -8.29 13.55
N ALA A 182 -48.73 -8.44 14.14
CA ALA A 182 -49.47 -7.34 14.80
C ALA A 182 -48.66 -6.70 15.93
N GLU A 183 -47.84 -7.49 16.63
CA GLU A 183 -46.96 -7.05 17.72
C GLU A 183 -45.92 -6.03 17.22
N ILE A 184 -45.48 -6.17 15.97
CA ILE A 184 -44.42 -5.37 15.34
C ILE A 184 -44.99 -4.15 14.62
N SER A 185 -46.22 -4.25 14.11
CA SER A 185 -46.92 -3.13 13.48
C SER A 185 -47.03 -1.90 14.38
N SER A 186 -47.02 -2.09 15.71
CA SER A 186 -47.00 -1.01 16.72
C SER A 186 -45.73 -0.14 16.68
N SER A 187 -44.63 -0.67 16.15
CA SER A 187 -43.35 0.05 16.01
C SER A 187 -43.25 0.82 14.70
N ALA A 188 -44.23 0.70 13.79
CA ALA A 188 -44.23 1.41 12.54
C ALA A 188 -44.52 2.91 12.72
N VAL A 189 -43.86 3.73 11.91
CA VAL A 189 -44.11 5.17 11.79
C VAL A 189 -45.23 5.39 10.78
N HIS A 190 -46.25 6.13 11.20
CA HIS A 190 -47.34 6.52 10.33
C HIS A 190 -46.99 7.79 9.56
N ALA A 191 -46.42 7.64 8.35
CA ALA A 191 -46.21 8.74 7.41
C ALA A 191 -46.64 8.33 6.00
N GLN A 192 -47.23 9.26 5.25
CA GLN A 192 -47.57 9.04 3.84
C GLN A 192 -46.30 9.16 2.99
N VAL A 193 -45.95 8.09 2.27
CA VAL A 193 -44.76 8.04 1.42
C VAL A 193 -45.19 7.76 -0.02
N SER A 194 -44.78 8.64 -0.94
CA SER A 194 -44.93 8.40 -2.38
C SER A 194 -43.97 7.29 -2.84
N ALA A 195 -44.33 6.53 -3.88
CA ALA A 195 -43.47 5.49 -4.44
C ALA A 195 -42.08 6.01 -4.89
N ASP A 196 -41.99 7.30 -5.27
CA ASP A 196 -40.76 7.94 -5.75
C ASP A 196 -39.98 8.70 -4.66
N ALA A 197 -40.27 8.46 -3.38
CA ALA A 197 -39.72 9.23 -2.26
C ALA A 197 -38.26 8.89 -1.89
N GLY A 198 -37.59 8.03 -2.67
CA GLY A 198 -36.21 7.61 -2.42
C GLY A 198 -36.02 6.75 -1.18
N VAL A 199 -37.09 6.28 -0.53
CA VAL A 199 -37.01 5.48 0.70
C VAL A 199 -36.56 4.06 0.40
N THR A 200 -35.61 3.57 1.20
CA THR A 200 -35.10 2.19 1.07
C THR A 200 -36.22 1.20 1.37
N THR A 201 -36.53 0.36 0.38
CA THR A 201 -37.61 -0.64 0.46
C THR A 201 -37.03 -2.03 0.63
N LEU A 202 -37.59 -2.80 1.56
CA LEU A 202 -37.15 -4.15 1.91
C LEU A 202 -38.34 -5.12 1.83
N GLU A 203 -38.04 -6.40 1.60
CA GLU A 203 -39.06 -7.36 1.17
C GLU A 203 -39.21 -8.58 2.10
N LYS A 204 -38.20 -8.88 2.94
CA LYS A 204 -38.24 -10.00 3.89
C LYS A 204 -37.89 -9.55 5.30
N MET A 205 -38.84 -9.65 6.24
CA MET A 205 -38.65 -9.34 7.66
C MET A 205 -38.21 -10.58 8.45
N ILE A 206 -37.26 -10.40 9.37
CA ILE A 206 -36.79 -11.37 10.37
C ILE A 206 -36.95 -10.72 11.74
N PRO A 207 -38.11 -10.93 12.41
CA PRO A 207 -38.36 -10.36 13.72
C PRO A 207 -37.74 -11.15 14.86
N PRO A 208 -37.62 -10.55 16.07
CA PRO A 208 -37.36 -11.33 17.27
C PRO A 208 -38.56 -12.23 17.62
N VAL A 209 -38.37 -13.18 18.54
CA VAL A 209 -39.45 -14.04 19.06
C VAL A 209 -40.64 -13.16 19.49
N PRO A 210 -41.88 -13.47 19.08
CA PRO A 210 -43.04 -12.61 19.31
C PRO A 210 -43.23 -12.17 20.78
N ALA A 211 -42.99 -13.06 21.74
CA ALA A 211 -43.07 -12.73 23.15
C ALA A 211 -42.06 -11.66 23.60
N PHE A 212 -40.86 -11.66 23.02
CA PHE A 212 -39.87 -10.60 23.28
C PHE A 212 -40.22 -9.30 22.56
N ALA A 213 -40.76 -9.40 21.33
CA ALA A 213 -41.24 -8.25 20.59
C ALA A 213 -42.32 -7.48 21.38
N GLU A 214 -43.33 -8.20 21.88
CA GLU A 214 -44.42 -7.65 22.67
C GLU A 214 -43.95 -7.07 24.01
N ALA A 215 -42.97 -7.70 24.67
CA ALA A 215 -42.45 -7.26 25.95
C ALA A 215 -41.48 -6.07 25.86
N SER A 216 -40.91 -5.81 24.68
CA SER A 216 -39.94 -4.74 24.48
C SER A 216 -40.61 -3.36 24.49
N ALA A 217 -39.86 -2.33 24.91
CA ALA A 217 -40.28 -0.94 24.79
C ALA A 217 -40.42 -0.51 23.32
N GLY A 218 -39.73 -1.19 22.40
CA GLY A 218 -40.00 -1.10 20.98
C GLY A 218 -38.94 -1.76 20.11
N LEU A 219 -39.18 -1.72 18.80
CA LEU A 219 -38.35 -2.38 17.80
C LEU A 219 -37.75 -1.35 16.83
N GLY A 220 -36.56 -1.65 16.32
CA GLY A 220 -35.97 -0.89 15.22
C GLY A 220 -35.05 -1.75 14.37
N HIS A 221 -34.90 -1.42 13.09
CA HIS A 221 -34.13 -2.25 12.17
C HIS A 221 -32.61 -2.09 12.39
N SER A 222 -31.88 -3.20 12.40
CA SER A 222 -30.41 -3.24 12.52
C SER A 222 -29.69 -3.38 11.17
N ASN A 223 -30.42 -3.21 10.06
CA ASN A 223 -29.87 -3.14 8.72
C ASN A 223 -28.88 -1.98 8.61
N LEU A 224 -27.65 -2.27 8.17
CA LEU A 224 -26.63 -1.28 7.84
C LEU A 224 -26.31 -1.37 6.34
N PHE A 225 -26.33 -0.22 5.66
CA PHE A 225 -26.18 -0.12 4.22
C PHE A 225 -24.77 0.38 3.85
N VAL A 226 -23.99 -0.46 3.16
CA VAL A 226 -22.65 -0.08 2.66
C VAL A 226 -22.73 0.45 1.23
N GLU A 227 -21.86 1.40 0.91
CA GLU A 227 -21.73 1.92 -0.45
C GLU A 227 -21.06 0.88 -1.38
N GLY A 228 -21.04 1.13 -2.69
CA GLY A 228 -20.46 0.20 -3.67
C GLY A 228 -18.97 -0.12 -3.50
N ASP A 229 -18.25 0.63 -2.67
CA ASP A 229 -16.85 0.37 -2.27
C ASP A 229 -16.71 -0.38 -0.94
N GLY A 230 -17.83 -0.82 -0.34
CA GLY A 230 -17.87 -1.58 0.91
C GLY A 230 -17.71 -0.73 2.18
N VAL A 231 -17.68 0.60 2.07
CA VAL A 231 -17.55 1.51 3.21
C VAL A 231 -18.91 2.05 3.62
N PHE A 232 -19.18 2.04 4.92
CA PHE A 232 -20.39 2.56 5.53
C PHE A 232 -20.26 4.07 5.80
N ARG A 233 -21.09 4.89 5.15
CA ARG A 233 -21.06 6.37 5.26
C ARG A 233 -22.40 6.99 5.63
N ARG A 234 -23.49 6.32 5.27
CA ARG A 234 -24.86 6.78 5.42
C ARG A 234 -25.72 5.62 5.91
N ASP A 235 -26.74 5.93 6.68
CA ASP A 235 -27.74 4.96 7.12
C ASP A 235 -29.15 5.39 6.72
N ALA A 236 -30.10 4.46 6.69
CA ALA A 236 -31.52 4.74 6.48
C ALA A 236 -32.22 4.85 7.84
N PRO A 237 -32.62 6.04 8.32
CA PRO A 237 -33.33 6.15 9.60
C PRO A 237 -34.72 5.49 9.57
N LEU A 238 -35.30 5.34 8.37
CA LEU A 238 -36.56 4.64 8.14
C LEU A 238 -36.41 3.73 6.91
N VAL A 239 -36.96 2.52 6.99
CA VAL A 239 -37.10 1.60 5.85
C VAL A 239 -38.57 1.30 5.59
N LEU A 240 -38.93 1.12 4.32
CA LEU A 240 -40.28 0.77 3.89
C LEU A 240 -40.42 -0.76 3.81
N TYR A 241 -41.41 -1.30 4.52
CA TYR A 241 -41.80 -2.71 4.45
C TYR A 241 -43.32 -2.82 4.49
N ASP A 242 -43.91 -3.54 3.53
CA ASP A 242 -45.35 -3.76 3.45
C ASP A 242 -46.20 -2.48 3.58
N GLY A 243 -45.74 -1.39 2.95
CA GLY A 243 -46.42 -0.09 2.99
C GLY A 243 -46.30 0.68 4.31
N ALA A 244 -45.57 0.16 5.29
CA ALA A 244 -45.30 0.79 6.57
C ALA A 244 -43.81 1.15 6.72
N LEU A 245 -43.53 2.26 7.41
CA LEU A 245 -42.16 2.70 7.70
C LEU A 245 -41.70 2.15 9.05
N TYR A 246 -40.51 1.57 9.11
CA TYR A 246 -39.92 1.06 10.34
C TYR A 246 -38.67 1.88 10.68
N PRO A 247 -38.54 2.35 11.93
CA PRO A 247 -37.37 3.12 12.35
C PRO A 247 -36.12 2.25 12.46
N SER A 248 -34.96 2.85 12.23
CA SER A 248 -33.69 2.21 12.54
C SER A 248 -33.56 1.97 14.03
N TYR A 249 -32.76 0.97 14.38
CA TYR A 249 -32.50 0.61 15.77
C TYR A 249 -31.92 1.80 16.55
N ALA A 250 -31.00 2.57 15.94
CA ALA A 250 -30.47 3.81 16.50
C ALA A 250 -31.56 4.87 16.69
N LEU A 251 -32.42 5.11 15.68
CA LEU A 251 -33.51 6.07 15.78
C LEU A 251 -34.48 5.71 16.91
N ARG A 252 -34.86 4.43 17.01
CA ARG A 252 -35.77 3.96 18.06
C ARG A 252 -35.19 4.18 19.46
N LEU A 253 -33.89 3.95 19.65
CA LEU A 253 -33.17 4.19 20.91
C LEU A 253 -33.08 5.68 21.26
N ALA A 254 -32.74 6.53 20.28
CA ALA A 254 -32.72 7.99 20.47
C ALA A 254 -34.10 8.55 20.82
N MET A 255 -35.17 8.01 20.21
CA MET A 255 -36.55 8.35 20.55
C MET A 255 -36.93 7.90 21.95
N ALA A 256 -36.57 6.66 22.34
CA ALA A 256 -36.83 6.13 23.68
C ALA A 256 -36.15 6.98 24.77
N TYR A 257 -34.92 7.44 24.53
CA TYR A 257 -34.20 8.34 25.44
C TYR A 257 -34.99 9.62 25.77
N TYR A 258 -35.72 10.16 24.79
CA TYR A 258 -36.60 11.33 24.96
C TYR A 258 -38.06 10.99 25.31
N GLY A 259 -38.40 9.71 25.49
CA GLY A 259 -39.78 9.28 25.77
C GLY A 259 -40.73 9.47 24.59
N LEU A 260 -40.23 9.42 23.36
CA LEU A 260 -41.01 9.61 22.13
C LEU A 260 -41.52 8.28 21.56
N SER A 261 -42.67 8.36 20.88
CA SER A 261 -43.33 7.26 20.19
C SER A 261 -43.21 7.38 18.67
N PRO A 262 -43.43 6.30 17.89
CA PRO A 262 -43.48 6.36 16.43
C PRO A 262 -44.48 7.39 15.85
N ALA A 263 -45.52 7.75 16.62
CA ALA A 263 -46.50 8.76 16.22
C ALA A 263 -45.95 10.20 16.27
N ASP A 264 -44.86 10.44 17.01
CA ASP A 264 -44.22 11.75 17.14
C ASP A 264 -43.29 12.08 15.96
N VAL A 265 -43.08 11.12 15.06
CA VAL A 265 -42.18 11.25 13.91
C VAL A 265 -42.88 11.99 12.78
N LYS A 266 -42.25 13.08 12.33
CA LYS A 266 -42.57 13.82 11.12
C LYS A 266 -41.48 13.55 10.11
N PHE A 267 -41.84 12.93 9.01
CA PHE A 267 -40.91 12.52 7.97
C PHE A 267 -41.19 13.29 6.68
N VAL A 268 -40.18 14.00 6.19
CA VAL A 268 -40.18 14.64 4.87
C VAL A 268 -39.07 13.98 4.04
N PRO A 269 -39.42 13.06 3.12
CA PRO A 269 -38.44 12.35 2.31
C PRO A 269 -37.50 13.31 1.57
N GLY A 270 -36.22 12.96 1.49
CA GLY A 270 -35.24 13.79 0.80
C GLY A 270 -34.73 15.01 1.57
N VAL A 271 -35.31 15.33 2.74
CA VAL A 271 -35.09 16.61 3.43
C VAL A 271 -34.75 16.43 4.91
N GLU A 272 -35.69 15.92 5.71
CA GLU A 272 -35.54 15.87 7.16
C GLU A 272 -36.50 14.86 7.80
N LEU A 273 -36.04 14.23 8.88
CA LEU A 273 -36.85 13.51 9.85
C LEU A 273 -36.80 14.25 11.19
N ALA A 274 -37.96 14.64 11.71
CA ALA A 274 -38.09 15.34 12.99
C ALA A 274 -38.94 14.53 13.98
N ALA A 275 -38.45 14.36 15.21
CA ALA A 275 -39.19 13.72 16.30
C ALA A 275 -38.82 14.37 17.64
N GLY A 276 -39.75 15.09 18.28
CA GLY A 276 -39.45 15.86 19.49
C GLY A 276 -38.28 16.84 19.28
N PRO A 277 -37.15 16.73 20.02
CA PRO A 277 -35.95 17.54 19.80
C PRO A 277 -35.04 17.03 18.67
N LEU A 278 -35.24 15.79 18.19
CA LEU A 278 -34.43 15.20 17.14
C LEU A 278 -34.71 15.89 15.80
N ARG A 279 -33.64 16.33 15.12
CA ARG A 279 -33.67 16.97 13.79
C ARG A 279 -32.63 16.28 12.93
N ILE A 280 -33.06 15.29 12.14
CA ILE A 280 -32.19 14.42 11.36
C ILE A 280 -32.24 14.85 9.89
N PRO A 281 -31.19 15.49 9.38
CA PRO A 281 -31.12 15.90 7.98
C PRO A 281 -30.96 14.66 7.08
N LEU A 282 -31.68 14.66 5.96
CA LEU A 282 -31.67 13.57 4.99
C LEU A 282 -31.14 14.06 3.64
N ASP A 283 -30.51 13.17 2.89
CA ASP A 283 -30.19 13.40 1.48
C ASP A 283 -31.32 12.94 0.55
N GLY A 284 -31.13 13.09 -0.77
CA GLY A 284 -32.15 12.75 -1.78
C GLY A 284 -32.61 11.29 -1.79
N ASP A 285 -31.82 10.37 -1.22
CA ASP A 285 -32.16 8.95 -1.05
C ASP A 285 -32.82 8.71 0.33
N SER A 286 -33.25 9.77 1.00
CA SER A 286 -33.75 9.75 2.39
C SER A 286 -32.78 9.10 3.39
N MET A 287 -31.47 9.16 3.10
CA MET A 287 -30.41 8.62 3.95
C MET A 287 -29.80 9.72 4.82
N MET A 288 -29.33 9.34 6.01
CA MET A 288 -28.62 10.20 6.94
C MET A 288 -27.12 9.92 6.86
N ALA A 289 -26.29 10.94 6.63
CA ALA A 289 -24.84 10.75 6.66
C ALA A 289 -24.30 10.72 8.10
N VAL A 290 -23.44 9.75 8.36
CA VAL A 290 -22.90 9.46 9.70
C VAL A 290 -21.53 10.09 9.87
N THR A 291 -21.37 10.89 10.92
CA THR A 291 -20.09 11.41 11.40
C THR A 291 -19.55 10.50 12.49
N PHE A 292 -18.30 10.07 12.35
CA PHE A 292 -17.62 9.23 13.33
C PHE A 292 -16.67 10.05 14.19
N LEU A 293 -16.70 9.82 15.51
CA LEU A 293 -15.93 10.57 16.51
C LEU A 293 -14.43 10.25 16.42
N GLY A 294 -14.10 9.00 16.09
CA GLY A 294 -12.74 8.49 16.05
C GLY A 294 -12.73 6.97 16.03
N PRO A 295 -11.54 6.33 16.13
CA PRO A 295 -11.41 4.88 16.22
C PRO A 295 -12.21 4.28 17.38
N PRO A 296 -12.59 2.98 17.32
CA PRO A 296 -13.38 2.32 18.34
C PRO A 296 -12.54 2.01 19.61
N THR A 297 -12.22 3.05 20.39
CA THR A 297 -11.50 2.94 21.66
C THR A 297 -12.39 3.35 22.84
N ALA A 298 -11.96 3.05 24.07
CA ALA A 298 -12.63 3.47 25.29
C ALA A 298 -12.67 5.01 25.46
N ASP A 299 -11.74 5.72 24.82
CA ASP A 299 -11.69 7.18 24.83
C ASP A 299 -12.80 7.80 23.95
N THR A 300 -13.27 7.05 22.95
CA THR A 300 -14.33 7.47 22.02
C THR A 300 -15.72 7.22 22.60
N ILE A 301 -16.02 6.00 23.05
CA ILE A 301 -17.27 5.66 23.74
C ILE A 301 -16.91 4.79 24.95
N LYS A 302 -17.38 5.22 26.13
CA LYS A 302 -17.23 4.48 27.38
C LYS A 302 -17.79 3.07 27.22
N ARG A 303 -16.99 2.07 27.59
CA ARG A 303 -17.32 0.67 27.42
C ARG A 303 -16.92 -0.16 28.64
N ALA A 304 -17.67 -1.21 28.92
CA ALA A 304 -17.37 -2.22 29.92
C ALA A 304 -17.61 -3.62 29.34
N SER A 305 -16.77 -4.59 29.69
CA SER A 305 -16.96 -5.97 29.26
C SER A 305 -18.22 -6.56 29.87
N PHE A 306 -18.91 -7.43 29.12
CA PHE A 306 -20.10 -8.14 29.61
C PHE A 306 -19.75 -8.96 30.87
N GLN A 307 -18.55 -9.55 30.89
CA GLN A 307 -18.04 -10.24 32.07
C GLN A 307 -17.95 -9.31 33.28
N ALA A 308 -17.48 -8.06 33.14
CA ALA A 308 -17.34 -7.16 34.26
C ALA A 308 -18.70 -6.81 34.89
N VAL A 309 -19.74 -6.67 34.05
CA VAL A 309 -21.13 -6.49 34.50
C VAL A 309 -21.61 -7.72 35.28
N MET A 310 -21.37 -8.92 34.74
CA MET A 310 -21.69 -10.19 35.39
C MET A 310 -20.90 -10.44 36.69
N GLY A 311 -19.68 -9.90 36.79
CA GLY A 311 -18.85 -9.94 37.99
C GLY A 311 -19.25 -8.93 39.05
N GLY A 312 -20.03 -7.90 38.70
CA GLY A 312 -20.35 -6.78 39.60
C GLY A 312 -19.19 -5.79 39.74
N ASN A 313 -18.26 -5.79 38.79
CA ASN A 313 -17.06 -4.94 38.79
C ASN A 313 -17.32 -3.55 38.16
N VAL A 314 -18.55 -3.28 37.74
CA VAL A 314 -18.96 -2.01 37.11
C VAL A 314 -19.85 -1.24 38.07
N SER A 315 -19.50 0.02 38.34
CA SER A 315 -20.29 0.90 39.21
C SER A 315 -21.68 1.16 38.63
N PRO A 316 -22.77 1.21 39.44
CA PRO A 316 -24.10 1.59 38.97
C PRO A 316 -24.15 2.95 38.25
N ASP A 317 -23.29 3.90 38.65
CA ASP A 317 -23.17 5.22 38.01
C ASP A 317 -22.71 5.15 36.54
N PHE A 318 -22.18 4.00 36.11
CA PHE A 318 -21.84 3.77 34.71
C PHE A 318 -23.07 3.70 33.81
N PHE A 319 -24.20 3.19 34.31
CA PHE A 319 -25.44 2.96 33.56
C PHE A 319 -26.50 4.03 33.80
N LYS A 320 -26.49 4.63 34.99
CA LYS A 320 -27.54 5.54 35.46
C LYS A 320 -27.79 6.70 34.49
N ASP A 321 -29.06 6.91 34.15
CA ASP A 321 -29.55 7.98 33.27
C ASP A 321 -28.93 8.00 31.85
N ARG A 322 -28.41 6.87 31.37
CA ARG A 322 -27.74 6.73 30.05
C ARG A 322 -28.43 5.72 29.14
N ILE A 323 -28.08 5.78 27.86
CA ILE A 323 -28.36 4.75 26.85
C ILE A 323 -27.32 3.64 27.01
N VAL A 324 -27.76 2.43 27.34
CA VAL A 324 -26.88 1.27 27.51
C VAL A 324 -27.04 0.36 26.31
N LEU A 325 -25.97 0.19 25.52
CA LEU A 325 -25.97 -0.67 24.34
C LEU A 325 -25.22 -1.97 24.64
N ILE A 326 -25.91 -3.10 24.51
CA ILE A 326 -25.35 -4.44 24.73
C ILE A 326 -25.19 -5.11 23.37
N GLY A 327 -23.98 -5.55 23.01
CA GLY A 327 -23.78 -6.20 21.71
C GLY A 327 -22.40 -6.83 21.50
N PRO A 328 -22.24 -7.63 20.44
CA PRO A 328 -20.98 -8.30 20.11
C PRO A 328 -19.93 -7.35 19.55
N THR A 329 -18.72 -7.43 20.12
CA THR A 329 -17.53 -6.73 19.62
C THR A 329 -16.32 -7.65 19.45
N ALA A 330 -16.41 -8.90 19.90
CA ALA A 330 -15.38 -9.92 19.73
C ALA A 330 -15.15 -10.29 18.25
N LEU A 331 -13.91 -10.62 17.91
CA LEU A 331 -13.53 -10.97 16.54
C LEU A 331 -14.25 -12.25 16.08
N GLY A 332 -14.88 -12.20 14.90
CA GLY A 332 -15.60 -13.35 14.33
C GLY A 332 -16.96 -13.65 14.97
N VAL A 333 -17.46 -12.76 15.85
CA VAL A 333 -18.81 -12.87 16.43
C VAL A 333 -19.76 -11.83 15.85
N GLY A 334 -19.37 -10.56 15.86
CA GLY A 334 -20.15 -9.47 15.26
C GLY A 334 -19.82 -9.25 13.78
N SER A 335 -20.70 -8.53 13.08
CA SER A 335 -20.41 -8.01 11.74
C SER A 335 -19.57 -6.74 11.85
N ASN A 336 -18.52 -6.68 11.04
CA ASN A 336 -17.57 -5.57 10.98
C ASN A 336 -17.79 -4.74 9.71
N TYR A 337 -17.69 -3.42 9.86
CA TYR A 337 -17.95 -2.45 8.80
C TYR A 337 -16.76 -1.49 8.66
N MET A 338 -16.34 -1.27 7.42
CA MET A 338 -15.35 -0.24 7.11
C MET A 338 -15.99 1.14 7.21
N THR A 339 -15.33 2.10 7.85
CA THR A 339 -15.83 3.47 8.01
C THR A 339 -14.80 4.50 7.49
N PRO A 340 -15.21 5.76 7.23
CA PRO A 340 -14.35 6.82 6.72
C PRO A 340 -13.14 7.17 7.61
N VAL A 341 -13.23 6.96 8.93
CA VAL A 341 -12.26 7.51 9.90
C VAL A 341 -11.22 6.51 10.40
N ALA A 342 -11.57 5.24 10.57
CA ALA A 342 -10.73 4.22 11.18
C ALA A 342 -11.12 2.80 10.67
N GLY A 343 -10.40 1.77 11.14
CA GLY A 343 -10.62 0.37 10.76
C GLY A 343 -11.99 -0.18 11.18
N GLU A 344 -12.18 -1.48 10.97
CA GLU A 344 -13.44 -2.22 11.19
C GLU A 344 -14.19 -1.84 12.49
N PHE A 345 -15.42 -1.31 12.34
CA PHE A 345 -16.37 -1.08 13.45
C PHE A 345 -17.37 -2.21 13.52
N THR A 346 -17.71 -2.63 14.72
CA THR A 346 -18.81 -3.58 14.92
C THR A 346 -20.18 -2.89 14.77
N SER A 347 -21.23 -3.64 14.47
CA SER A 347 -22.59 -3.07 14.31
C SER A 347 -23.05 -2.25 15.53
N VAL A 348 -22.75 -2.69 16.75
CA VAL A 348 -23.11 -1.97 17.98
C VAL A 348 -22.34 -0.65 18.13
N GLU A 349 -21.10 -0.58 17.65
CA GLU A 349 -20.31 0.64 17.66
C GLU A 349 -20.78 1.64 16.61
N VAL A 350 -21.23 1.17 15.44
CA VAL A 350 -21.86 2.03 14.41
C VAL A 350 -23.13 2.67 14.96
N VAL A 351 -24.03 1.86 15.53
CA VAL A 351 -25.27 2.34 16.16
C VAL A 351 -25.00 3.39 17.23
N ALA A 352 -23.95 3.22 18.03
CA ALA A 352 -23.60 4.20 19.05
C ALA A 352 -23.21 5.58 18.46
N HIS A 353 -22.54 5.59 17.30
CA HIS A 353 -22.20 6.83 16.59
C HIS A 353 -23.44 7.47 15.94
N GLU A 354 -24.36 6.67 15.40
CA GLU A 354 -25.64 7.18 14.88
C GLU A 354 -26.46 7.86 15.96
N ILE A 355 -26.59 7.23 17.13
CA ILE A 355 -27.29 7.81 18.28
C ILE A 355 -26.59 9.10 18.72
N GLU A 356 -25.26 9.11 18.79
CA GLU A 356 -24.51 10.33 19.13
C GLU A 356 -24.82 11.48 18.17
N ASN A 357 -24.86 11.22 16.87
CA ASN A 357 -25.16 12.21 15.85
C ASN A 357 -26.58 12.76 16.03
N MET A 358 -27.54 11.88 16.35
CA MET A 358 -28.94 12.22 16.62
C MET A 358 -29.14 13.08 17.87
N LEU A 359 -28.47 12.74 18.98
CA LEU A 359 -28.60 13.48 20.23
C LEU A 359 -27.92 14.86 20.17
N HIS A 360 -26.83 14.99 19.42
CA HIS A 360 -26.00 16.21 19.40
C HIS A 360 -26.10 17.04 18.13
N ASN A 361 -26.93 16.65 17.16
CA ASN A 361 -27.08 17.30 15.86
C ASN A 361 -25.74 17.44 15.09
N ARG A 362 -24.93 16.38 15.09
CA ARG A 362 -23.57 16.35 14.51
C ARG A 362 -23.51 15.66 13.15
N PHE A 363 -24.42 16.02 12.27
CA PHE A 363 -24.52 15.39 10.96
C PHE A 363 -23.57 15.97 9.92
N LEU A 364 -23.35 15.18 8.87
CA LEU A 364 -22.94 15.70 7.57
C LEU A 364 -24.21 15.91 6.74
N THR A 365 -24.36 17.10 6.16
CA THR A 365 -25.55 17.48 5.41
C THR A 365 -25.20 17.81 3.98
N ARG A 366 -26.12 17.54 3.05
CA ARG A 366 -26.02 18.01 1.67
C ARG A 366 -27.04 19.13 1.47
N PRO A 367 -26.67 20.40 1.71
CA PRO A 367 -27.63 21.48 1.60
C PRO A 367 -28.05 21.65 0.12
N PRO A 368 -29.29 22.10 -0.15
CA PRO A 368 -29.77 22.24 -1.52
C PRO A 368 -28.87 23.10 -2.40
N TRP A 369 -28.29 24.18 -1.83
CA TRP A 369 -27.39 25.10 -2.52
C TRP A 369 -26.07 24.45 -3.00
N ALA A 370 -25.66 23.32 -2.39
CA ALA A 370 -24.42 22.63 -2.76
C ALA A 370 -24.49 22.13 -4.20
N GLN A 371 -25.66 21.66 -4.65
CA GLN A 371 -25.84 21.17 -6.01
C GLN A 371 -25.62 22.28 -7.04
N GLN A 372 -26.15 23.50 -6.82
CA GLN A 372 -25.92 24.62 -7.74
C GLN A 372 -24.46 25.06 -7.73
N LEU A 373 -23.80 25.02 -6.57
CA LEU A 373 -22.37 25.33 -6.47
C LEU A 373 -21.52 24.30 -7.23
N GLU A 374 -21.82 23.00 -7.11
CA GLU A 374 -21.16 21.90 -7.81
C GLU A 374 -21.25 22.08 -9.34
N TRP A 375 -22.44 22.34 -9.86
CA TRP A 375 -22.65 22.68 -11.27
C TRP A 375 -21.91 23.94 -11.70
N GLY A 376 -21.94 24.99 -10.87
CA GLY A 376 -21.21 26.23 -11.11
C GLY A 376 -19.71 26.00 -11.22
N MET A 377 -19.13 25.18 -10.33
CA MET A 377 -17.71 24.81 -10.37
C MET A 377 -17.35 24.06 -11.65
N ILE A 378 -18.14 23.06 -12.04
CA ILE A 378 -17.93 22.29 -13.29
C ILE A 378 -17.97 23.23 -14.49
N ALA A 379 -18.94 24.13 -14.56
CA ALA A 379 -19.08 25.09 -15.66
C ALA A 379 -17.92 26.08 -15.73
N VAL A 380 -17.51 26.66 -14.60
CA VAL A 380 -16.40 27.63 -14.51
C VAL A 380 -15.07 26.97 -14.88
N LEU A 381 -14.78 25.78 -14.35
CA LEU A 381 -13.56 25.06 -14.68
C LEU A 381 -13.57 24.55 -16.13
N GLY A 382 -14.74 24.14 -16.64
CA GLY A 382 -14.92 23.83 -18.06
C GLY A 382 -14.60 25.02 -18.96
N PHE A 383 -15.10 26.22 -18.61
CA PHE A 383 -14.76 27.45 -19.31
C PHE A 383 -13.26 27.77 -19.25
N PHE A 384 -12.63 27.60 -18.09
CA PHE A 384 -11.19 27.76 -17.92
C PHE A 384 -10.40 26.83 -18.86
N ILE A 385 -10.76 25.55 -18.94
CA ILE A 385 -10.12 24.57 -19.83
C ILE A 385 -10.37 24.92 -21.31
N MET A 386 -11.55 25.43 -21.63
CA MET A 386 -11.95 25.75 -23.00
C MET A 386 -11.23 26.98 -23.56
N PHE A 387 -11.10 28.03 -22.74
CA PHE A 387 -10.69 29.36 -23.23
C PHE A 387 -9.38 29.86 -22.62
N VAL A 388 -9.05 29.52 -21.38
CA VAL A 388 -7.90 30.12 -20.69
C VAL A 388 -6.69 29.20 -20.79
N LEU A 389 -6.84 27.94 -20.39
CA LEU A 389 -5.74 26.99 -20.28
C LEU A 389 -4.95 26.77 -21.59
N PRO A 390 -5.57 26.63 -22.78
CA PRO A 390 -4.84 26.42 -24.03
C PRO A 390 -4.02 27.64 -24.47
N ARG A 391 -4.28 28.81 -23.88
CA ARG A 391 -3.58 30.07 -24.19
C ARG A 391 -2.41 30.34 -23.24
N LEU A 392 -2.31 29.60 -22.15
CA LEU A 392 -1.22 29.73 -21.20
C LEU A 392 -0.05 28.85 -21.64
N ARG A 393 1.18 29.32 -21.37
CA ARG A 393 2.36 28.44 -21.45
C ARG A 393 2.21 27.34 -20.40
N ALA A 394 2.67 26.12 -20.71
CA ALA A 394 2.49 24.94 -19.87
C ALA A 394 2.80 25.19 -18.37
N PHE A 395 3.93 25.83 -18.08
CA PHE A 395 4.32 26.20 -16.71
C PHE A 395 3.30 27.10 -15.99
N TRP A 396 2.84 28.16 -16.65
CA TRP A 396 1.83 29.07 -16.09
C TRP A 396 0.45 28.42 -16.03
N GLY A 397 0.11 27.57 -17.00
CA GLY A 397 -1.09 26.75 -17.00
C GLY A 397 -1.13 25.81 -15.79
N LEU A 398 0.00 25.20 -15.42
CA LEU A 398 0.14 24.36 -14.24
C LEU A 398 -0.08 25.16 -12.96
N ILE A 399 0.61 26.30 -12.81
CA ILE A 399 0.49 27.15 -11.62
C ILE A 399 -0.96 27.58 -11.40
N VAL A 400 -1.62 28.11 -12.44
CA VAL A 400 -3.01 28.58 -12.33
C VAL A 400 -3.95 27.41 -12.02
N SER A 401 -3.76 26.25 -12.67
CA SER A 401 -4.56 25.05 -12.39
C SER A 401 -4.35 24.55 -10.96
N LEU A 402 -3.13 24.59 -10.43
CA LEU A 402 -2.83 24.20 -9.06
C LEU A 402 -3.47 25.15 -8.03
N ILE A 403 -3.44 26.47 -8.29
CA ILE A 403 -4.11 27.47 -7.46
C ILE A 403 -5.62 27.21 -7.43
N LEU A 404 -6.25 26.99 -8.59
CA LEU A 404 -7.67 26.66 -8.67
C LEU A 404 -8.00 25.35 -7.95
N ALA A 405 -7.17 24.32 -8.10
CA ALA A 405 -7.34 23.05 -7.40
C ALA A 405 -7.25 23.22 -5.88
N LEU A 406 -6.26 23.99 -5.39
CA LEU A 406 -6.09 24.29 -3.96
C LEU A 406 -7.26 25.13 -3.42
N ALA A 407 -7.80 26.06 -4.21
CA ALA A 407 -8.97 26.85 -3.82
C ALA A 407 -10.22 25.97 -3.67
N VAL A 408 -10.49 25.09 -4.65
CA VAL A 408 -11.61 24.14 -4.59
C VAL A 408 -11.44 23.15 -3.44
N LEU A 409 -10.23 22.59 -3.27
CA LEU A 409 -9.93 21.67 -2.19
C LEU A 409 -10.06 22.34 -0.82
N GLY A 410 -9.51 23.55 -0.66
CA GLY A 410 -9.56 24.32 0.58
C GLY A 410 -10.99 24.71 0.96
N ALA A 411 -11.74 25.29 0.03
CA ALA A 411 -13.14 25.65 0.26
C ALA A 411 -14.02 24.43 0.55
N GLY A 412 -13.89 23.36 -0.24
CA GLY A 412 -14.63 22.12 -0.03
C GLY A 412 -14.26 21.41 1.27
N THR A 413 -13.01 21.51 1.72
CA THR A 413 -12.57 20.99 3.01
C THR A 413 -13.10 21.85 4.16
N TYR A 414 -13.14 23.17 4.01
CA TYR A 414 -13.71 24.07 5.01
C TYR A 414 -15.21 23.81 5.22
N PHE A 415 -16.01 23.76 4.16
CA PHE A 415 -17.45 23.44 4.27
C PHE A 415 -17.67 22.06 4.91
N PHE A 416 -16.87 21.08 4.52
CA PHE A 416 -16.96 19.73 5.07
C PHE A 416 -16.59 19.69 6.55
N ALA A 417 -15.38 20.12 6.90
CA ALA A 417 -14.83 19.97 8.25
C ALA A 417 -15.45 20.95 9.25
N ALA A 418 -15.59 22.23 8.89
CA ALA A 418 -16.07 23.27 9.81
C ALA A 418 -17.60 23.41 9.81
N ALA A 419 -18.25 23.34 8.65
CA ALA A 419 -19.69 23.59 8.52
C ALA A 419 -20.55 22.31 8.50
N GLY A 420 -19.95 21.12 8.42
CA GLY A 420 -20.70 19.86 8.32
C GLY A 420 -21.49 19.74 7.01
N GLN A 421 -21.00 20.35 5.94
CA GLN A 421 -21.67 20.43 4.65
C GLN A 421 -20.85 19.72 3.59
N TRP A 422 -21.43 18.67 3.03
CA TRP A 422 -20.78 17.85 2.01
C TRP A 422 -21.05 18.40 0.61
N VAL A 423 -20.09 19.21 0.15
CA VAL A 423 -19.97 19.66 -1.25
C VAL A 423 -19.04 18.68 -1.99
N LYS A 424 -19.52 18.14 -3.12
CA LYS A 424 -18.78 17.22 -3.99
C LYS A 424 -17.75 17.99 -4.81
N ILE A 425 -16.48 17.81 -4.48
CA ILE A 425 -15.35 18.51 -5.13
C ILE A 425 -14.56 17.60 -6.06
N GLY A 426 -14.73 16.28 -5.96
CA GLY A 426 -14.00 15.27 -6.74
C GLY A 426 -14.22 15.43 -8.24
N TYR A 427 -15.45 15.71 -8.67
CA TYR A 427 -15.78 15.96 -10.09
C TYR A 427 -15.06 17.18 -10.65
N ALA A 428 -15.07 18.30 -9.91
CA ALA A 428 -14.40 19.53 -10.30
C ALA A 428 -12.87 19.35 -10.40
N LEU A 429 -12.27 18.67 -9.41
CA LEU A 429 -10.84 18.37 -9.39
C LEU A 429 -10.45 17.39 -10.51
N ALA A 430 -11.29 16.39 -10.79
CA ALA A 430 -11.07 15.45 -11.88
C ALA A 430 -11.12 16.15 -13.25
N LEU A 431 -12.12 17.03 -13.47
CA LEU A 431 -12.22 17.84 -14.68
C LEU A 431 -10.98 18.70 -14.90
N LEU A 432 -10.53 19.41 -13.86
CA LEU A 432 -9.36 20.28 -13.93
C LEU A 432 -8.08 19.49 -14.23
N THR A 433 -7.91 18.33 -13.58
CA THR A 433 -6.75 17.46 -13.79
C THR A 433 -6.74 16.87 -15.20
N ALA A 434 -7.86 16.31 -15.66
CA ALA A 434 -7.99 15.75 -17.00
C ALA A 434 -7.83 16.83 -18.09
N GLY A 435 -8.43 18.00 -17.88
CA GLY A 435 -8.29 19.15 -18.76
C GLY A 435 -6.84 19.59 -18.93
N TYR A 436 -6.09 19.70 -17.83
CA TYR A 436 -4.66 20.02 -17.88
C TYR A 436 -3.86 18.97 -18.65
N LEU A 437 -4.04 17.69 -18.34
CA LEU A 437 -3.32 16.61 -19.00
C LEU A 437 -3.58 16.61 -20.52
N VAL A 438 -4.85 16.68 -20.94
CA VAL A 438 -5.20 16.63 -22.37
C VAL A 438 -4.66 17.85 -23.14
N VAL A 439 -4.81 19.05 -22.58
CA VAL A 439 -4.35 20.29 -23.24
C VAL A 439 -2.82 20.31 -23.34
N VAL A 440 -2.10 19.91 -22.28
CA VAL A 440 -0.64 19.87 -22.29
C VAL A 440 -0.12 18.79 -23.24
N SER A 441 -0.66 17.57 -23.20
CA SER A 441 -0.27 16.49 -24.12
C SER A 441 -0.47 16.90 -25.58
N LYS A 442 -1.59 17.56 -25.91
CA LYS A 442 -1.80 18.11 -27.26
C LYS A 442 -0.74 19.14 -27.62
N SER A 443 -0.46 20.09 -26.72
CA SER A 443 0.53 21.14 -26.98
C SER A 443 1.93 20.57 -27.24
N PHE A 444 2.29 19.49 -26.53
CA PHE A 444 3.56 18.78 -26.73
C PHE A 444 3.63 18.11 -28.10
N LEU A 445 2.62 17.31 -28.46
CA LEU A 445 2.57 16.58 -29.74
C LEU A 445 2.52 17.49 -30.97
N VAL A 446 1.88 18.66 -30.87
CA VAL A 446 1.86 19.64 -31.97
C VAL A 446 3.23 20.32 -32.13
N THR A 447 3.98 20.48 -31.04
CA THR A 447 5.32 21.11 -31.06
C THR A 447 6.38 20.18 -31.66
N GLU A 448 6.31 18.87 -31.42
CA GLU A 448 7.21 17.89 -32.04
C GLU A 448 7.10 17.84 -33.57
N LYS A 449 5.88 17.84 -34.11
CA LYS A 449 5.66 17.90 -35.57
C LYS A 449 6.23 19.17 -36.22
N GLY A 450 6.33 20.25 -35.44
CA GLY A 450 6.99 21.49 -35.88
C GLY A 450 8.52 21.35 -35.97
N LYS A 451 9.14 20.57 -35.08
CA LYS A 451 10.59 20.32 -35.10
C LYS A 451 11.01 19.43 -36.26
N GLU A 452 10.25 18.37 -36.58
CA GLU A 452 10.55 17.48 -37.71
C GLU A 452 10.62 18.24 -39.06
N LEU A 453 9.73 19.21 -39.27
CA LEU A 453 9.72 20.07 -40.46
C LEU A 453 10.94 21.00 -40.54
N VAL A 454 11.45 21.47 -39.40
CA VAL A 454 12.63 22.34 -39.33
C VAL A 454 13.91 21.53 -39.57
N GLU A 455 14.00 20.32 -39.03
CA GLU A 455 15.13 19.41 -39.25
C GLU A 455 15.23 18.97 -40.72
N ALA A 456 14.10 18.68 -41.37
CA ALA A 456 14.06 18.37 -42.81
C ALA A 456 14.58 19.54 -43.67
N SER A 457 14.23 20.78 -43.33
CA SER A 457 14.70 21.98 -44.03
C SER A 457 16.20 22.24 -43.84
N ALA A 458 16.75 21.94 -42.66
CA ALA A 458 18.18 22.08 -42.38
C ALA A 458 19.04 21.09 -43.19
N ILE A 459 18.55 19.85 -43.40
CA ILE A 459 19.21 18.84 -44.21
C ILE A 459 19.31 19.27 -45.67
N GLU A 460 18.21 19.77 -46.25
CA GLU A 460 18.18 20.23 -47.65
C GLU A 460 19.09 21.45 -47.87
N THR A 461 19.13 22.37 -46.90
CA THR A 461 20.00 23.55 -46.92
C THR A 461 21.48 23.17 -46.95
N ASN A 462 21.89 22.21 -46.09
CA ASN A 462 23.29 21.75 -46.06
C ASN A 462 23.70 21.02 -47.35
N LYS A 463 22.79 20.25 -47.95
CA LYS A 463 23.03 19.57 -49.23
C LYS A 463 23.26 20.56 -50.37
N MET A 464 22.44 21.62 -50.44
CA MET A 464 22.59 22.68 -51.45
C MET A 464 23.88 23.49 -51.28
N LEU A 465 24.26 23.81 -50.03
CA LEU A 465 25.53 24.49 -49.73
C LEU A 465 26.73 23.62 -50.12
N GLY A 466 26.69 22.31 -49.86
CA GLY A 466 27.74 21.37 -50.26
C GLY A 466 27.94 21.33 -51.77
N LEU A 467 26.85 21.25 -52.55
CA LEU A 467 26.89 21.26 -54.01
C LEU A 467 27.44 22.59 -54.56
N SER A 468 27.07 23.72 -53.97
CA SER A 468 27.61 25.04 -54.34
C SER A 468 29.12 25.13 -54.11
N PHE A 469 29.61 24.67 -52.96
CA PHE A 469 31.05 24.66 -52.67
C PHE A 469 31.84 23.72 -53.59
N GLN A 470 31.26 22.57 -53.94
CA GLN A 470 31.87 21.66 -54.92
C GLN A 470 31.99 22.31 -56.30
N GLY A 471 30.93 22.98 -56.79
CA GLY A 471 30.97 23.70 -58.07
C GLY A 471 32.00 24.84 -58.12
N GLN A 472 32.30 25.46 -56.97
CA GLN A 472 33.32 26.51 -56.83
C GLN A 472 34.75 25.95 -56.61
N GLY A 473 34.91 24.62 -56.58
CA GLY A 473 36.20 23.97 -56.39
C GLY A 473 36.70 23.93 -54.94
N MET A 474 35.87 24.30 -53.97
CA MET A 474 36.13 24.28 -52.52
C MET A 474 35.71 22.95 -51.91
N PHE A 475 36.44 21.90 -52.26
CA PHE A 475 36.05 20.51 -51.95
C PHE A 475 36.05 20.15 -50.47
N ASP A 476 36.91 20.78 -49.66
CA ASP A 476 36.95 20.56 -48.21
C ASP A 476 35.66 21.04 -47.51
N LEU A 477 35.23 22.26 -47.84
CA LEU A 477 33.98 22.86 -47.35
C LEU A 477 32.76 22.09 -47.86
N ALA A 478 32.81 21.60 -49.11
CA ALA A 478 31.76 20.74 -49.64
C ALA A 478 31.62 19.44 -48.84
N PHE A 479 32.75 18.78 -48.52
CA PHE A 479 32.75 17.56 -47.73
C PHE A 479 32.23 17.79 -46.31
N GLU A 480 32.59 18.90 -45.66
CA GLU A 480 32.06 19.26 -44.34
C GLU A 480 30.54 19.42 -44.33
N LYS A 481 29.96 20.05 -45.36
CA LYS A 481 28.51 20.21 -45.46
C LYS A 481 27.78 18.92 -45.80
N PHE A 482 28.34 18.08 -46.67
CA PHE A 482 27.76 16.78 -46.98
C PHE A 482 27.79 15.81 -45.79
N ARG A 483 28.79 15.89 -44.90
CA ARG A 483 28.84 15.07 -43.67
C ARG A 483 27.72 15.35 -42.68
N LEU A 484 27.08 16.52 -42.77
CA LEU A 484 25.93 16.91 -41.95
C LEU A 484 24.59 16.39 -42.51
N CYS A 485 24.59 15.76 -43.68
CA CYS A 485 23.41 15.22 -44.33
C CYS A 485 23.33 13.69 -44.14
N PRO A 486 22.12 13.10 -44.05
CA PRO A 486 21.96 11.66 -44.03
C PRO A 486 22.44 11.04 -45.35
N LEU A 487 23.11 9.90 -45.26
CA LEU A 487 23.84 9.27 -46.36
C LEU A 487 22.88 8.40 -47.21
N ASP A 488 22.03 9.07 -48.00
CA ASP A 488 21.13 8.47 -48.98
C ASP A 488 21.86 8.10 -50.28
N ASP A 489 21.25 7.30 -51.16
CA ASP A 489 21.90 6.82 -52.39
C ASP A 489 22.36 7.97 -53.31
N ASN A 490 21.61 9.08 -53.32
CA ASN A 490 21.94 10.29 -54.09
C ASN A 490 23.16 11.03 -53.50
N LEU A 491 23.27 11.14 -52.17
CA LEU A 491 24.44 11.74 -51.52
C LEU A 491 25.67 10.83 -51.65
N LYS A 492 25.52 9.50 -51.66
CA LYS A 492 26.63 8.57 -51.99
C LYS A 492 27.21 8.85 -53.37
N ASP A 493 26.36 9.06 -54.37
CA ASP A 493 26.81 9.42 -55.72
C ASP A 493 27.55 10.78 -55.72
N THR A 494 27.01 11.75 -54.98
CA THR A 494 27.60 13.09 -54.86
C THR A 494 28.97 13.05 -54.17
N LEU A 495 29.09 12.31 -53.07
CA LEU A 495 30.35 12.11 -52.33
C LEU A 495 31.37 11.31 -53.14
N TYR A 496 30.93 10.31 -53.91
CA TYR A 496 31.81 9.57 -54.80
C TYR A 496 32.40 10.48 -55.89
N ASN A 497 31.57 11.36 -56.48
CA ASN A 497 32.05 12.37 -57.43
C ASN A 497 33.00 13.38 -56.78
N LEU A 498 32.74 13.78 -55.53
CA LEU A 498 33.63 14.64 -54.77
C LEU A 498 35.00 13.97 -54.50
N ALA A 499 35.03 12.66 -54.25
CA ALA A 499 36.28 11.91 -54.13
C ALA A 499 37.07 11.89 -55.46
N LEU A 500 36.39 11.77 -56.60
CA LEU A 500 37.02 11.91 -57.93
C LEU A 500 37.56 13.31 -58.16
N ASP A 501 36.86 14.35 -57.69
CA ASP A 501 37.33 15.75 -57.74
C ASP A 501 38.63 15.95 -56.95
N PHE A 502 38.74 15.36 -55.74
CA PHE A 502 39.97 15.37 -54.95
C PHE A 502 41.11 14.59 -55.63
N GLU A 503 40.81 13.45 -56.24
CA GLU A 503 41.77 12.64 -56.99
C GLU A 503 42.35 13.39 -58.20
N ARG A 504 41.49 14.09 -58.98
CA ARG A 504 41.92 14.94 -60.11
C ARG A 504 42.91 16.03 -59.70
N LYS A 505 42.79 16.56 -58.48
CA LYS A 505 43.72 17.55 -57.90
C LYS A 505 44.95 16.92 -57.21
N ARG A 506 45.17 15.61 -57.35
CA ARG A 506 46.24 14.84 -56.68
C ARG A 506 46.20 14.88 -55.15
N GLN A 507 45.03 15.13 -54.57
CA GLN A 507 44.82 15.13 -53.12
C GLN A 507 44.35 13.74 -52.66
N PHE A 508 45.21 12.73 -52.84
CA PHE A 508 44.87 11.32 -52.70
C PHE A 508 44.45 10.92 -51.27
N SER A 509 45.04 11.54 -50.24
CA SER A 509 44.67 11.32 -48.83
C SER A 509 43.24 11.79 -48.53
N LYS A 510 42.84 12.95 -49.07
CA LYS A 510 41.49 13.51 -48.91
C LYS A 510 40.46 12.72 -49.72
N ALA A 511 40.81 12.30 -50.94
CA ALA A 511 39.98 11.42 -51.75
C ALA A 511 39.68 10.10 -51.02
N ALA A 512 40.70 9.50 -50.39
CA ALA A 512 40.53 8.30 -49.58
C ALA A 512 39.61 8.53 -48.36
N ALA A 513 39.72 9.69 -47.68
CA ALA A 513 38.86 10.02 -46.54
C ALA A 513 37.37 10.18 -46.93
N VAL A 514 37.08 10.74 -48.11
CA VAL A 514 35.69 10.83 -48.63
C VAL A 514 35.14 9.43 -48.95
N LEU A 515 35.95 8.55 -49.55
CA LEU A 515 35.54 7.17 -49.84
C LEU A 515 35.37 6.33 -48.57
N ASP A 516 36.23 6.51 -47.56
CA ASP A 516 36.11 5.86 -46.26
C ASP A 516 34.81 6.27 -45.55
N HIS A 517 34.35 7.52 -45.71
CA HIS A 517 33.08 7.99 -45.17
C HIS A 517 31.87 7.27 -45.80
N ILE A 518 31.93 6.97 -47.10
CA ILE A 518 30.92 6.13 -47.77
C ILE A 518 31.04 4.68 -47.29
N ALA A 519 32.26 4.14 -47.24
CA ALA A 519 32.53 2.75 -46.87
C ALA A 519 32.12 2.40 -45.43
N ALA A 520 32.17 3.36 -44.50
CA ALA A 520 31.73 3.16 -43.13
C ALA A 520 30.23 2.80 -43.00
N LYS A 521 29.40 3.21 -43.97
CA LYS A 521 27.96 2.91 -43.99
C LYS A 521 27.57 1.89 -45.06
N ASP A 522 28.25 1.90 -46.22
CA ASP A 522 27.98 0.99 -47.32
C ASP A 522 29.29 0.49 -47.96
N PRO A 523 29.93 -0.55 -47.38
CA PRO A 523 31.22 -1.06 -47.85
C PRO A 523 31.18 -1.66 -49.27
N LYS A 524 30.00 -1.99 -49.79
CA LYS A 524 29.78 -2.62 -51.09
C LYS A 524 29.43 -1.63 -52.20
N TYR A 525 29.39 -0.34 -51.88
CA TYR A 525 29.02 0.69 -52.85
C TYR A 525 30.12 0.87 -53.91
N LYS A 526 29.80 0.54 -55.18
CA LYS A 526 30.71 0.63 -56.35
C LYS A 526 32.08 -0.05 -56.10
N ASP A 527 33.18 0.61 -56.43
CA ASP A 527 34.57 0.14 -56.37
C ASP A 527 35.37 0.78 -55.22
N ILE A 528 34.69 1.38 -54.23
CA ILE A 528 35.32 2.23 -53.20
C ILE A 528 36.41 1.51 -52.39
N ALA A 529 36.26 0.21 -52.11
CA ALA A 529 37.24 -0.55 -51.32
C ALA A 529 38.58 -0.72 -52.06
N ALA A 530 38.53 -1.07 -53.35
CA ALA A 530 39.72 -1.20 -54.18
C ALA A 530 40.35 0.17 -54.44
N LYS A 531 39.51 1.20 -54.67
CA LYS A 531 39.95 2.56 -55.00
C LYS A 531 40.57 3.29 -53.80
N ALA A 532 39.98 3.18 -52.62
CA ALA A 532 40.52 3.76 -51.39
C ALA A 532 41.89 3.14 -51.03
N ALA A 533 42.06 1.82 -51.22
CA ALA A 533 43.34 1.15 -51.02
C ALA A 533 44.42 1.65 -51.99
N MET A 534 44.08 1.79 -53.28
CA MET A 534 44.98 2.34 -54.30
C MET A 534 45.37 3.79 -54.02
N LEU A 535 44.42 4.64 -53.60
CA LEU A 535 44.66 6.05 -53.27
C LEU A 535 45.52 6.21 -52.01
N LYS A 536 45.36 5.34 -51.01
CA LYS A 536 46.24 5.30 -49.82
C LYS A 536 47.66 4.92 -50.20
N ALA A 537 47.85 3.85 -50.99
CA ALA A 537 49.16 3.43 -51.49
C ALA A 537 49.83 4.50 -52.39
N ALA A 538 49.06 5.21 -53.22
CA ALA A 538 49.54 6.32 -54.03
C ALA A 538 49.96 7.54 -53.20
N SER A 539 49.39 7.74 -52.00
CA SER A 539 49.78 8.81 -51.09
C SER A 539 51.07 8.52 -50.31
N GLU A 540 51.41 7.24 -50.12
CA GLU A 540 52.56 6.78 -49.33
C GLU A 540 53.88 6.67 -50.13
N GLY A 541 53.85 6.82 -51.46
CA GLY A 541 55.04 7.04 -52.31
C GLY A 541 55.96 5.82 -52.48
N ALA A 542 55.75 5.04 -53.56
CA ALA A 542 56.69 4.00 -53.99
C ALA A 542 57.67 4.52 -55.05
N VAL A 543 58.96 4.60 -54.73
CA VAL A 543 60.10 4.75 -55.65
C VAL A 543 61.18 3.72 -55.27
N PHE A 544 61.62 2.93 -56.28
CA PHE A 544 62.73 1.95 -56.35
C PHE A 544 62.54 0.53 -55.78
N GLY A 545 63.08 -0.46 -56.53
CA GLY A 545 63.05 -1.89 -56.22
C GLY A 545 64.43 -2.57 -56.27
N GLY A 546 64.43 -3.91 -56.15
CA GLY A 546 65.55 -4.80 -56.55
C GLY A 546 66.42 -5.45 -55.45
N VAL A 547 66.28 -6.78 -55.31
CA VAL A 547 67.27 -7.85 -54.99
C VAL A 547 68.06 -7.84 -53.66
N GLY A 548 68.02 -8.97 -52.94
CA GLY A 548 69.13 -9.44 -52.09
C GLY A 548 68.68 -10.05 -50.74
N GLY A 549 69.08 -11.30 -50.47
CA GLY A 549 68.68 -12.05 -49.28
C GLY A 549 69.54 -11.80 -48.04
N SER A 550 68.97 -12.11 -46.87
CA SER A 550 69.54 -12.96 -45.79
C SER A 550 68.84 -12.69 -44.45
N ARG A 551 68.71 -13.75 -43.65
CA ARG A 551 68.03 -13.84 -42.35
C ARG A 551 68.84 -13.20 -41.21
N LYS A 552 68.19 -12.49 -40.26
CA LYS A 552 67.74 -12.94 -38.91
C LYS A 552 67.82 -11.81 -37.85
N ASP A 553 66.73 -11.69 -37.08
CA ASP A 553 66.48 -11.08 -35.76
C ASP A 553 66.85 -9.62 -35.43
N GLY A 554 65.85 -8.88 -34.92
CA GLY A 554 66.01 -7.58 -34.26
C GLY A 554 64.72 -6.74 -34.22
N THR A 555 63.98 -6.83 -33.12
CA THR A 555 62.77 -6.07 -32.74
C THR A 555 62.80 -4.57 -33.09
N VAL A 556 61.76 -4.06 -33.77
CA VAL A 556 61.25 -2.68 -33.59
C VAL A 556 59.73 -2.66 -33.77
N LEU A 557 59.08 -2.04 -32.79
CA LEU A 557 57.64 -1.83 -32.62
C LEU A 557 56.99 -1.09 -33.80
N ILE A 558 55.80 -1.52 -34.22
CA ILE A 558 54.81 -0.65 -34.87
C ILE A 558 53.70 -0.41 -33.85
N ALA A 559 53.73 0.78 -33.26
CA ALA A 559 52.66 1.33 -32.45
C ALA A 559 51.73 2.18 -33.33
N GLY A 560 50.43 1.87 -33.26
CA GLY A 560 49.37 2.87 -33.15
C GLY A 560 48.71 3.36 -34.43
N GLY A 561 47.41 3.05 -34.56
CA GLY A 561 46.53 3.71 -35.52
C GLY A 561 45.04 3.34 -35.43
N ALA A 562 44.53 3.01 -34.24
CA ALA A 562 43.10 2.91 -33.98
C ALA A 562 42.80 3.67 -32.69
N THR A 563 42.23 4.87 -32.81
CA THR A 563 41.74 5.63 -31.66
C THR A 563 40.64 4.81 -30.99
N LYS A 564 40.95 4.23 -29.82
CA LYS A 564 39.98 3.51 -29.00
C LYS A 564 38.85 4.49 -28.62
N PRO A 565 37.57 4.07 -28.66
CA PRO A 565 36.46 4.92 -28.22
C PRO A 565 36.66 5.35 -26.76
N THR A 566 36.37 6.61 -26.44
CA THR A 566 36.56 7.19 -25.10
C THR A 566 35.22 7.61 -24.48
N LEU A 567 35.13 7.52 -23.14
CA LEU A 567 34.07 8.14 -22.33
C LEU A 567 34.75 8.97 -21.24
N GLY A 568 34.55 10.28 -21.27
CA GLY A 568 35.37 11.24 -20.54
C GLY A 568 36.84 11.09 -20.92
N ARG A 569 37.70 10.98 -19.91
CA ARG A 569 39.13 10.71 -20.12
C ARG A 569 39.47 9.23 -20.33
N TYR A 570 38.51 8.32 -20.20
CA TYR A 570 38.79 6.89 -20.14
C TYR A 570 38.71 6.24 -21.52
N GLU A 571 39.73 5.46 -21.88
CA GLU A 571 39.72 4.65 -23.11
C GLU A 571 38.94 3.36 -22.88
N ILE A 572 37.92 3.09 -23.70
CA ILE A 572 37.11 1.88 -23.61
C ILE A 572 37.83 0.73 -24.30
N GLU A 573 38.00 -0.38 -23.58
CA GLU A 573 38.66 -1.59 -24.09
C GLU A 573 37.66 -2.65 -24.54
N LYS A 574 36.64 -2.95 -23.71
CA LYS A 574 35.58 -3.92 -24.03
C LYS A 574 34.36 -3.75 -23.13
N GLU A 575 33.22 -4.29 -23.54
CA GLU A 575 32.01 -4.43 -22.70
C GLU A 575 32.23 -5.55 -21.66
N LEU A 576 31.92 -5.29 -20.39
CA LEU A 576 31.94 -6.26 -19.29
C LEU A 576 30.56 -6.89 -19.06
N GLY A 577 29.49 -6.13 -19.31
CA GLY A 577 28.12 -6.62 -19.20
C GLY A 577 27.07 -5.54 -19.47
N ARG A 578 25.84 -5.97 -19.74
CA ARG A 578 24.68 -5.11 -20.01
C ARG A 578 23.56 -5.41 -19.03
N GLY A 579 23.03 -4.36 -18.40
CA GLY A 579 21.92 -4.46 -17.45
C GLY A 579 20.73 -3.61 -17.89
N ALA A 580 19.68 -3.62 -17.06
CA ALA A 580 18.44 -2.91 -17.31
C ALA A 580 18.60 -1.38 -17.40
N MET A 581 19.68 -0.82 -16.83
CA MET A 581 19.91 0.62 -16.73
C MET A 581 21.06 1.14 -17.58
N GLY A 582 21.72 0.26 -18.35
CA GLY A 582 22.82 0.62 -19.24
C GLY A 582 23.94 -0.42 -19.29
N VAL A 583 25.08 -0.02 -19.83
CA VAL A 583 26.21 -0.90 -20.15
C VAL A 583 27.41 -0.63 -19.22
N VAL A 584 28.08 -1.69 -18.77
CA VAL A 584 29.33 -1.59 -18.00
C VAL A 584 30.50 -1.96 -18.91
N TYR A 585 31.47 -1.06 -19.04
CA TYR A 585 32.66 -1.22 -19.86
C TYR A 585 33.92 -1.39 -19.01
N LEU A 586 34.89 -2.15 -19.53
CA LEU A 586 36.27 -2.09 -19.09
C LEU A 586 36.91 -0.88 -19.75
N GLY A 587 37.42 0.03 -18.93
CA GLY A 587 38.15 1.21 -19.39
C GLY A 587 39.55 1.31 -18.81
N ARG A 588 40.37 2.17 -19.42
CA ARG A 588 41.70 2.51 -18.96
C ARG A 588 41.80 4.02 -18.76
N ASP A 589 42.22 4.45 -17.58
CA ASP A 589 42.60 5.84 -17.32
C ASP A 589 44.01 6.08 -17.91
N PRO A 590 44.15 6.86 -19.00
CA PRO A 590 45.43 7.03 -19.68
C PRO A 590 46.40 7.90 -18.87
N LYS A 591 45.92 8.73 -17.92
CA LYS A 591 46.79 9.63 -17.14
C LYS A 591 47.63 8.89 -16.10
N ILE A 592 47.03 7.89 -15.46
CA ILE A 592 47.65 7.11 -14.38
C ILE A 592 47.79 5.63 -14.71
N ASN A 593 47.43 5.24 -15.94
CA ASN A 593 47.54 3.89 -16.45
C ASN A 593 46.79 2.83 -15.62
N ARG A 594 45.55 3.14 -15.21
CA ARG A 594 44.74 2.29 -14.32
C ARG A 594 43.53 1.72 -15.04
N MET A 595 43.26 0.42 -14.86
CA MET A 595 42.03 -0.21 -15.33
C MET A 595 40.86 0.11 -14.40
N VAL A 596 39.70 0.41 -14.99
CA VAL A 596 38.47 0.81 -14.30
C VAL A 596 37.26 0.11 -14.91
N ALA A 597 36.20 -0.05 -14.13
CA ALA A 597 34.88 -0.37 -14.65
C ALA A 597 34.08 0.92 -14.85
N ILE A 598 33.41 1.08 -15.98
CA ILE A 598 32.67 2.31 -16.33
C ILE A 598 31.23 1.92 -16.59
N LYS A 599 30.34 2.30 -15.67
CA LYS A 599 28.90 2.07 -15.81
C LYS A 599 28.27 3.27 -16.49
N THR A 600 27.56 3.04 -17.58
CA THR A 600 26.87 4.07 -18.37
C THR A 600 25.36 3.99 -18.18
N MET A 601 24.68 5.12 -18.38
CA MET A 601 23.23 5.21 -18.47
C MET A 601 22.88 5.91 -19.78
N MET A 602 22.17 5.19 -20.66
CA MET A 602 21.61 5.77 -21.88
C MET A 602 20.31 6.49 -21.52
N LEU A 603 20.20 7.76 -21.88
CA LEU A 603 18.97 8.53 -21.74
C LEU A 603 18.10 8.19 -22.95
N GLU A 604 16.86 7.71 -22.74
CA GLU A 604 15.97 7.36 -23.86
C GLU A 604 15.68 8.60 -24.72
N GLU A 605 15.98 8.51 -26.01
CA GLU A 605 15.56 9.48 -27.02
C GLU A 605 14.03 9.46 -27.11
N GLY A 606 13.37 10.49 -26.56
CA GLY A 606 11.90 10.61 -26.52
C GLY A 606 11.33 11.07 -25.17
N GLY A 607 12.15 11.16 -24.11
CA GLY A 607 11.75 11.75 -22.84
C GLY A 607 11.60 13.28 -22.91
N ASP A 608 10.62 13.82 -22.20
CA ASP A 608 10.54 15.26 -21.93
C ASP A 608 11.86 15.72 -21.26
N GLY A 609 12.49 16.77 -21.80
CA GLY A 609 13.82 17.21 -21.37
C GLY A 609 13.97 17.56 -19.88
N GLU A 610 12.85 17.67 -19.15
CA GLU A 610 12.81 17.91 -17.71
C GLU A 610 12.94 16.60 -16.90
N THR A 611 12.31 15.49 -17.33
CA THR A 611 12.44 14.17 -16.68
C THR A 611 13.85 13.62 -16.87
N THR A 612 14.40 13.73 -18.08
CA THR A 612 15.78 13.33 -18.40
C THR A 612 16.81 14.05 -17.53
N LYS A 613 16.57 15.35 -17.25
CA LYS A 613 17.43 16.16 -16.36
C LYS A 613 17.32 15.74 -14.90
N GLN A 614 16.11 15.47 -14.39
CA GLN A 614 15.90 15.02 -13.01
C GLN A 614 16.49 13.62 -12.75
N VAL A 615 16.37 12.73 -13.73
CA VAL A 615 16.97 11.38 -13.74
C VAL A 615 18.50 11.48 -13.60
N LYS A 616 19.11 12.35 -14.40
CA LYS A 616 20.54 12.60 -14.42
C LYS A 616 21.06 13.28 -13.15
N GLU A 617 20.36 14.28 -12.64
CA GLU A 617 20.71 14.92 -11.36
C GLU A 617 20.67 13.95 -10.19
N ARG A 618 19.71 13.02 -10.17
CA ARG A 618 19.66 11.95 -9.16
C ARG A 618 20.78 10.92 -9.31
N PHE A 619 21.09 10.52 -10.55
CA PHE A 619 22.21 9.62 -10.87
C PHE A 619 23.53 10.16 -10.32
N PHE A 620 23.83 11.44 -10.58
CA PHE A 620 25.05 12.07 -10.08
C PHE A 620 25.04 12.29 -8.56
N ARG A 621 23.89 12.65 -7.97
CA ARG A 621 23.78 12.83 -6.52
C ARG A 621 23.99 11.52 -5.76
N GLU A 622 23.54 10.39 -6.30
CA GLU A 622 23.77 9.06 -5.73
C GLU A 622 25.23 8.63 -5.90
N ALA A 623 25.84 8.90 -7.06
CA ALA A 623 27.27 8.67 -7.28
C ALA A 623 28.15 9.52 -6.36
N GLU A 624 27.81 10.79 -6.15
CA GLU A 624 28.50 11.71 -5.24
C GLU A 624 28.41 11.24 -3.79
N SER A 625 27.21 10.82 -3.36
CA SER A 625 26.97 10.30 -2.01
C SER A 625 27.74 8.99 -1.79
N ALA A 626 27.73 8.05 -2.74
CA ALA A 626 28.48 6.80 -2.62
C ALA A 626 30.00 7.00 -2.76
N GLY A 627 30.44 8.05 -3.46
CA GLY A 627 31.86 8.37 -3.68
C GLY A 627 32.63 8.80 -2.42
N THR A 628 31.94 9.21 -1.36
CA THR A 628 32.58 9.52 -0.07
C THR A 628 32.93 8.29 0.75
N LEU A 629 32.37 7.12 0.41
CA LEU A 629 32.59 5.88 1.15
C LEU A 629 34.00 5.34 0.88
N ASN A 630 34.73 5.04 1.97
CA ASN A 630 36.04 4.40 1.89
C ASN A 630 36.11 3.21 2.83
N HIS A 631 35.72 2.04 2.34
CA HIS A 631 35.69 0.79 3.09
C HIS A 631 36.25 -0.38 2.26
N PRO A 632 37.02 -1.31 2.84
CA PRO A 632 37.59 -2.46 2.12
C PRO A 632 36.55 -3.47 1.59
N ASN A 633 35.28 -3.36 1.98
CA ASN A 633 34.19 -4.17 1.44
C ASN A 633 33.13 -3.38 0.65
N ILE A 634 33.41 -2.13 0.25
CA ILE A 634 32.53 -1.31 -0.60
C ILE A 634 33.30 -0.88 -1.86
N VAL A 635 32.71 -1.07 -3.04
CA VAL A 635 33.33 -0.68 -4.31
C VAL A 635 33.65 0.82 -4.31
N ARG A 636 34.87 1.17 -4.74
CA ARG A 636 35.29 2.57 -4.76
C ARG A 636 34.87 3.24 -6.06
N ILE A 637 34.20 4.39 -5.96
CA ILE A 637 33.93 5.27 -7.10
C ILE A 637 35.13 6.22 -7.25
N PHE A 638 35.64 6.34 -8.48
CA PHE A 638 36.79 7.20 -8.79
C PHE A 638 36.39 8.51 -9.45
N ASP A 639 35.37 8.47 -10.31
CA ASP A 639 34.95 9.61 -11.11
C ASP A 639 33.50 9.41 -11.58
N ALA A 640 32.79 10.51 -11.83
CA ALA A 640 31.48 10.50 -12.46
C ALA A 640 31.38 11.71 -13.38
N GLY A 641 30.84 11.52 -14.58
CA GLY A 641 30.77 12.57 -15.58
C GLY A 641 29.68 12.35 -16.61
N ASP A 642 29.54 13.35 -17.47
CA ASP A 642 28.56 13.41 -18.54
C ASP A 642 29.26 13.88 -19.81
N GLU A 643 29.22 13.05 -20.86
CA GLU A 643 29.78 13.40 -22.16
C GLU A 643 28.93 12.80 -23.29
N ASN A 644 28.64 13.59 -24.33
CA ASN A 644 27.83 13.17 -25.49
C ASN A 644 26.47 12.57 -25.09
N GLU A 645 25.80 13.15 -24.10
CA GLU A 645 24.50 12.70 -23.57
C GLU A 645 24.51 11.33 -22.87
N VAL A 646 25.70 10.79 -22.57
CA VAL A 646 25.89 9.57 -21.78
C VAL A 646 26.43 9.95 -20.40
N ALA A 647 25.63 9.69 -19.36
CA ALA A 647 26.12 9.76 -17.99
C ALA A 647 26.93 8.50 -17.66
N TYR A 648 28.10 8.67 -17.02
CA TYR A 648 28.98 7.57 -16.65
C TYR A 648 29.50 7.68 -15.21
N ILE A 649 29.78 6.54 -14.59
CA ILE A 649 30.48 6.41 -13.31
C ILE A 649 31.66 5.46 -13.50
N ALA A 650 32.87 5.96 -13.29
CA ALA A 650 34.08 5.16 -13.28
C ALA A 650 34.37 4.68 -11.85
N MET A 651 34.44 3.36 -11.69
CA MET A 651 34.62 2.69 -10.41
C MET A 651 35.75 1.66 -10.49
N GLU A 652 36.13 1.16 -9.32
CA GLU A 652 37.09 0.06 -9.19
C GLU A 652 36.68 -1.14 -10.04
N LEU A 653 37.63 -1.67 -10.81
CA LEU A 653 37.45 -2.91 -11.53
C LEU A 653 37.62 -4.08 -10.54
N LEU A 654 36.52 -4.81 -10.32
CA LEU A 654 36.50 -5.97 -9.44
C LEU A 654 36.81 -7.25 -10.23
N ASP A 655 37.82 -8.01 -9.81
CA ASP A 655 38.17 -9.30 -10.41
C ASP A 655 37.53 -10.46 -9.63
N GLY A 656 36.33 -10.85 -10.04
CA GLY A 656 35.50 -11.82 -9.33
C GLY A 656 34.16 -12.08 -10.04
N HIS A 657 33.21 -12.66 -9.31
CA HIS A 657 31.83 -12.85 -9.77
C HIS A 657 30.83 -12.52 -8.66
N ASP A 658 29.59 -12.25 -9.02
CA ASP A 658 28.51 -12.03 -8.05
C ASP A 658 28.11 -13.31 -7.29
N LEU A 659 27.21 -13.17 -6.31
CA LEU A 659 26.71 -14.31 -5.52
C LEU A 659 25.47 -14.99 -6.10
N VAL A 660 24.95 -14.58 -7.27
CA VAL A 660 23.66 -15.09 -7.82
C VAL A 660 23.68 -16.59 -8.01
N LYS A 661 24.79 -17.14 -8.51
CA LYS A 661 24.93 -18.59 -8.73
C LYS A 661 24.84 -19.43 -7.44
N TYR A 662 25.00 -18.82 -6.26
CA TYR A 662 24.90 -19.51 -4.97
C TYR A 662 23.52 -19.42 -4.33
N GLY A 663 22.55 -18.77 -5.00
CA GLY A 663 21.17 -18.67 -4.56
C GLY A 663 20.27 -19.84 -5.01
N THR A 664 20.83 -20.87 -5.65
CA THR A 664 20.10 -22.08 -6.07
C THR A 664 20.50 -23.28 -5.22
N LYS A 665 19.63 -24.29 -5.11
CA LYS A 665 19.90 -25.50 -4.30
C LYS A 665 21.17 -26.24 -4.70
N GLU A 666 21.48 -26.28 -6.00
CA GLU A 666 22.66 -26.93 -6.57
C GLU A 666 23.94 -26.11 -6.39
N GLY A 667 23.79 -24.80 -6.16
CA GLY A 667 24.88 -23.85 -6.10
C GLY A 667 25.25 -23.38 -4.69
N LEU A 668 24.63 -23.87 -3.62
CA LEU A 668 24.80 -23.30 -2.28
C LEU A 668 26.27 -23.27 -1.80
N LEU A 669 26.64 -22.17 -1.16
CA LEU A 669 27.91 -22.08 -0.44
C LEU A 669 27.92 -23.00 0.79
N PRO A 670 29.11 -23.44 1.22
CA PRO A 670 29.31 -23.92 2.57
C PRO A 670 28.73 -22.92 3.58
N LEU A 671 28.00 -23.45 4.59
CA LEU A 671 27.25 -22.60 5.51
C LEU A 671 28.15 -21.60 6.25
N ASP A 672 29.33 -22.05 6.67
CA ASP A 672 30.34 -21.22 7.32
C ASP A 672 30.76 -20.03 6.44
N LYS A 673 30.93 -20.25 5.13
CA LYS A 673 31.25 -19.21 4.16
C LYS A 673 30.10 -18.25 3.90
N ALA A 674 28.87 -18.75 3.79
CA ALA A 674 27.70 -17.89 3.67
C ALA A 674 27.60 -16.94 4.89
N LEU A 675 27.79 -17.45 6.11
CA LEU A 675 27.75 -16.63 7.33
C LEU A 675 28.90 -15.62 7.39
N GLU A 676 30.12 -16.02 7.03
CA GLU A 676 31.29 -15.14 6.98
C GLU A 676 31.09 -13.97 6.01
N TYR A 677 30.60 -14.26 4.81
CA TYR A 677 30.34 -13.25 3.78
C TYR A 677 29.22 -12.30 4.19
N MET A 678 28.11 -12.83 4.70
CA MET A 678 26.96 -12.00 5.10
C MET A 678 27.28 -11.12 6.32
N ALA A 679 28.11 -11.60 7.26
CA ALA A 679 28.61 -10.77 8.36
C ALA A 679 29.49 -9.62 7.85
N THR A 680 30.34 -9.89 6.85
CA THR A 680 31.20 -8.87 6.22
C THR A 680 30.38 -7.80 5.50
N VAL A 681 29.32 -8.21 4.79
CA VAL A 681 28.38 -7.26 4.16
C VAL A 681 27.62 -6.44 5.21
N ALA A 682 27.19 -7.05 6.31
CA ALA A 682 26.51 -6.33 7.39
C ALA A 682 27.39 -5.23 8.02
N ASP A 683 28.69 -5.48 8.21
CA ASP A 683 29.64 -4.45 8.68
C ASP A 683 29.83 -3.32 7.65
N ALA A 684 29.92 -3.66 6.36
CA ALA A 684 30.01 -2.67 5.29
C ALA A 684 28.77 -1.76 5.26
N LEU A 685 27.58 -2.32 5.48
CA LEU A 685 26.34 -1.56 5.56
C LEU A 685 26.30 -0.67 6.80
N ASP A 686 26.74 -1.16 7.97
CA ASP A 686 26.83 -0.33 9.18
C ASP A 686 27.72 0.90 8.96
N TYR A 687 28.87 0.72 8.29
CA TYR A 687 29.76 1.83 7.93
C TYR A 687 29.07 2.86 7.02
N ALA A 688 28.34 2.41 5.99
CA ALA A 688 27.62 3.32 5.10
C ALA A 688 26.47 4.04 5.82
N HIS A 689 25.71 3.32 6.66
CA HIS A 689 24.60 3.86 7.44
C HIS A 689 25.07 4.93 8.44
N ALA A 690 26.25 4.74 9.04
CA ALA A 690 26.88 5.73 9.92
C ALA A 690 27.23 7.06 9.20
N GLN A 691 27.37 7.03 7.87
CA GLN A 691 27.57 8.22 7.03
C GLN A 691 26.26 8.74 6.42
N GLY A 692 25.10 8.20 6.84
CA GLY A 692 23.79 8.61 6.34
C GLY A 692 23.44 8.07 4.96
N ILE A 693 24.21 7.10 4.45
CA ILE A 693 24.02 6.53 3.10
C ILE A 693 23.35 5.16 3.24
N VAL A 694 22.21 4.98 2.57
CA VAL A 694 21.44 3.73 2.55
C VAL A 694 21.52 3.15 1.14
N HIS A 695 21.78 1.84 1.02
CA HIS A 695 22.04 1.18 -0.26
C HIS A 695 20.77 0.95 -1.09
N ARG A 696 19.68 0.51 -0.46
CA ARG A 696 18.32 0.32 -1.01
C ARG A 696 18.13 -0.76 -2.08
N ASP A 697 19.18 -1.50 -2.46
CA ASP A 697 19.14 -2.55 -3.49
C ASP A 697 20.12 -3.69 -3.16
N ILE A 698 20.09 -4.18 -1.91
CA ILE A 698 20.92 -5.32 -1.51
C ILE A 698 20.31 -6.62 -2.05
N LYS A 699 21.12 -7.36 -2.81
CA LYS A 699 20.79 -8.66 -3.41
C LYS A 699 22.08 -9.38 -3.83
N PRO A 700 22.05 -10.72 -4.06
CA PRO A 700 23.23 -11.46 -4.48
C PRO A 700 23.96 -10.91 -5.72
N ALA A 701 23.23 -10.30 -6.67
CA ALA A 701 23.79 -9.67 -7.87
C ALA A 701 24.67 -8.43 -7.59
N ASN A 702 24.52 -7.82 -6.42
CA ASN A 702 25.24 -6.61 -6.01
C ASN A 702 26.33 -6.93 -4.95
N ILE A 703 26.59 -8.20 -4.68
CA ILE A 703 27.61 -8.67 -3.74
C ILE A 703 28.63 -9.49 -4.54
N MET A 704 29.85 -8.97 -4.67
CA MET A 704 30.92 -9.56 -5.47
C MET A 704 31.86 -10.38 -4.59
N LEU A 705 32.11 -11.63 -4.98
CA LEU A 705 33.19 -12.47 -4.44
C LEU A 705 34.41 -12.35 -5.36
N LEU A 706 35.48 -11.77 -4.82
CA LEU A 706 36.74 -11.59 -5.54
C LEU A 706 37.56 -12.89 -5.53
N LYS A 707 38.51 -13.00 -6.46
CA LYS A 707 39.40 -14.20 -6.55
C LYS A 707 40.26 -14.43 -5.32
N ASP A 708 40.54 -13.39 -4.54
CA ASP A 708 41.26 -13.47 -3.27
C ASP A 708 40.37 -13.94 -2.09
N GLY A 709 39.08 -14.17 -2.34
CA GLY A 709 38.10 -14.60 -1.35
C GLY A 709 37.41 -13.47 -0.58
N SER A 710 37.75 -12.21 -0.87
CA SER A 710 37.12 -11.06 -0.23
C SER A 710 35.77 -10.69 -0.86
N ILE A 711 34.89 -10.05 -0.08
CA ILE A 711 33.57 -9.59 -0.53
C ILE A 711 33.59 -8.07 -0.77
N ARG A 712 32.98 -7.64 -1.88
CA ARG A 712 32.74 -6.24 -2.21
C ARG A 712 31.26 -5.99 -2.45
N VAL A 713 30.68 -4.99 -1.79
CA VAL A 713 29.33 -4.49 -2.06
C VAL A 713 29.42 -3.47 -3.20
N ALA A 714 28.64 -3.69 -4.25
CA ALA A 714 28.59 -2.86 -5.44
C ALA A 714 27.20 -2.25 -5.65
N ASP A 715 27.09 -1.24 -6.53
CA ASP A 715 25.81 -0.70 -6.98
C ASP A 715 24.91 -0.08 -5.87
N PHE A 716 25.48 0.86 -5.10
CA PHE A 716 24.70 1.70 -4.17
C PHE A 716 23.63 2.50 -4.91
N GLY A 717 22.42 1.98 -4.95
CA GLY A 717 21.18 2.73 -5.08
C GLY A 717 20.92 3.51 -6.36
N ILE A 718 21.84 3.53 -7.34
CA ILE A 718 21.73 4.21 -8.66
C ILE A 718 20.44 3.83 -9.43
N ALA A 719 19.73 2.80 -8.94
CA ALA A 719 18.66 2.11 -9.64
C ALA A 719 17.24 2.67 -9.51
N ARG A 720 16.99 3.68 -8.65
CA ARG A 720 15.60 4.14 -8.43
C ARG A 720 15.20 5.40 -9.21
N ILE A 721 15.84 5.59 -10.35
CA ILE A 721 15.54 6.66 -11.28
C ILE A 721 14.20 6.45 -12.00
N THR A 722 13.70 5.22 -12.11
CA THR A 722 12.46 4.90 -12.86
C THR A 722 11.29 4.37 -12.02
N ALA A 723 11.52 3.84 -10.81
CA ALA A 723 10.43 3.27 -9.99
C ALA A 723 9.56 4.30 -9.26
N SER A 724 9.81 5.60 -9.46
CA SER A 724 8.93 6.70 -9.00
C SER A 724 7.92 7.09 -10.07
N SER A 725 8.16 6.68 -11.32
CA SER A 725 7.29 6.90 -12.46
C SER A 725 6.38 5.68 -12.57
N LYS A 726 5.10 5.82 -12.19
CA LYS A 726 4.08 4.84 -12.56
C LYS A 726 4.05 4.74 -14.09
N THR A 727 4.74 3.78 -14.69
CA THR A 727 4.55 3.47 -16.10
C THR A 727 3.23 2.74 -16.25
N ALA A 728 2.42 3.19 -17.21
CA ALA A 728 1.09 2.67 -17.55
C ALA A 728 1.11 1.24 -18.13
N THR A 729 2.23 0.52 -18.03
CA THR A 729 2.49 -0.77 -18.66
C THR A 729 2.84 -1.90 -17.68
N GLY A 730 2.85 -1.65 -16.36
CA GLY A 730 2.94 -2.73 -15.36
C GLY A 730 4.29 -3.46 -15.26
N THR A 731 5.31 -3.07 -16.03
CA THR A 731 6.65 -3.67 -15.96
C THR A 731 7.50 -2.92 -14.95
N VAL A 732 7.51 -3.37 -13.69
CA VAL A 732 8.50 -2.92 -12.69
C VAL A 732 9.86 -3.46 -13.12
N MET A 733 10.74 -2.56 -13.53
CA MET A 733 12.12 -2.93 -13.90
C MET A 733 12.94 -3.13 -12.62
N GLY A 734 12.96 -4.38 -12.14
CA GLY A 734 13.72 -4.84 -10.97
C GLY A 734 13.13 -6.16 -10.45
N THR A 735 13.91 -6.94 -9.68
CA THR A 735 13.37 -8.12 -8.96
C THR A 735 12.90 -7.67 -7.58
N PRO A 736 11.60 -7.40 -7.37
CA PRO A 736 11.09 -6.83 -6.11
C PRO A 736 11.24 -7.77 -4.91
N SER A 737 11.67 -9.02 -5.10
CA SER A 737 11.80 -10.05 -4.07
C SER A 737 12.68 -9.68 -2.86
N TYR A 738 13.58 -8.69 -2.98
CA TYR A 738 14.46 -8.25 -1.88
C TYR A 738 14.02 -6.93 -1.24
N MET A 739 12.93 -6.32 -1.70
CA MET A 739 12.44 -5.07 -1.13
C MET A 739 11.95 -5.29 0.30
N SER A 740 12.19 -4.31 1.16
CA SER A 740 11.62 -4.28 2.50
C SER A 740 10.13 -3.85 2.49
N PRO A 741 9.34 -4.23 3.51
CA PRO A 741 7.94 -3.81 3.65
C PRO A 741 7.74 -2.29 3.52
N GLU A 742 8.64 -1.50 4.09
CA GLU A 742 8.62 -0.04 4.01
C GLU A 742 8.93 0.51 2.63
N GLN A 743 9.79 -0.17 1.84
CA GLN A 743 10.01 0.16 0.43
C GLN A 743 8.78 -0.14 -0.43
N VAL A 744 8.13 -1.29 -0.19
CA VAL A 744 6.88 -1.67 -0.88
C VAL A 744 5.75 -0.69 -0.56
N ALA A 745 5.63 -0.27 0.70
CA ALA A 745 4.61 0.66 1.16
C ALA A 745 4.92 2.14 0.82
N GLY A 746 6.07 2.44 0.21
CA GLY A 746 6.49 3.82 -0.08
C GLY A 746 6.74 4.68 1.16
N LYS A 747 7.03 4.06 2.31
CA LYS A 747 7.35 4.76 3.57
C LYS A 747 8.80 5.25 3.56
N LYS A 748 9.19 6.03 4.58
CA LYS A 748 10.59 6.48 4.75
C LYS A 748 11.50 5.25 4.93
N VAL A 749 12.55 5.17 4.12
CA VAL A 749 13.53 4.08 4.10
C VAL A 749 14.78 4.52 4.85
N ASP A 750 15.23 3.70 5.80
CA ASP A 750 16.48 3.89 6.55
C ASP A 750 17.36 2.62 6.48
N GLY A 751 18.47 2.58 7.21
CA GLY A 751 19.42 1.45 7.16
C GLY A 751 18.81 0.09 7.50
N ARG A 752 17.71 0.04 8.26
CA ARG A 752 17.02 -1.21 8.63
C ARG A 752 16.33 -1.88 7.44
N SER A 753 16.11 -1.13 6.35
CA SER A 753 15.65 -1.68 5.08
C SER A 753 16.74 -2.51 4.40
N ASP A 754 18.00 -2.06 4.44
CA ASP A 754 19.12 -2.83 3.88
C ASP A 754 19.36 -4.12 4.66
N LEU A 755 19.15 -4.11 5.98
CA LEU A 755 19.27 -5.30 6.83
C LEU A 755 18.18 -6.33 6.51
N PHE A 756 16.95 -5.90 6.21
CA PHE A 756 15.91 -6.81 5.73
C PHE A 756 16.27 -7.44 4.38
N SER A 757 16.76 -6.62 3.43
CA SER A 757 17.23 -7.11 2.13
C SER A 757 18.42 -8.08 2.28
N LEU A 758 19.33 -7.81 3.21
CA LEU A 758 20.45 -8.68 3.54
C LEU A 758 19.98 -10.01 4.12
N SER A 759 18.99 -10.00 5.02
CA SER A 759 18.38 -11.22 5.56
C SER A 759 17.62 -12.02 4.50
N THR A 760 17.02 -11.35 3.52
CA THR A 760 16.41 -12.00 2.36
C THR A 760 17.46 -12.73 1.53
N ALA A 761 18.60 -12.08 1.26
CA ALA A 761 19.71 -12.71 0.56
C ALA A 761 20.34 -13.85 1.37
N LEU A 762 20.46 -13.71 2.70
CA LEU A 762 20.95 -14.77 3.58
C LEU A 762 20.04 -15.99 3.52
N PHE A 763 18.72 -15.79 3.60
CA PHE A 763 17.72 -16.86 3.48
C PHE A 763 17.92 -17.64 2.17
N GLU A 764 18.07 -16.93 1.05
CA GLU A 764 18.29 -17.54 -0.27
C GLU A 764 19.63 -18.28 -0.35
N LEU A 765 20.71 -17.70 0.15
CA LEU A 765 22.05 -18.31 0.12
C LEU A 765 22.19 -19.53 1.03
N VAL A 766 21.32 -19.69 2.03
CA VAL A 766 21.34 -20.88 2.90
C VAL A 766 20.33 -21.94 2.48
N THR A 767 19.17 -21.57 1.92
CA THR A 767 18.09 -22.50 1.54
C THR A 767 18.03 -22.84 0.04
N GLY A 768 18.61 -21.99 -0.82
CA GLY A 768 18.50 -22.08 -2.28
C GLY A 768 17.16 -21.58 -2.84
N GLU A 769 16.35 -20.92 -2.01
CA GLU A 769 15.05 -20.36 -2.41
C GLU A 769 14.82 -19.00 -1.76
N LYS A 770 14.10 -18.10 -2.44
CA LYS A 770 13.70 -16.81 -1.86
C LYS A 770 12.55 -16.99 -0.86
N PRO A 771 12.48 -16.19 0.22
CA PRO A 771 11.41 -16.29 1.21
C PRO A 771 10.04 -15.91 0.65
N PHE A 772 9.99 -15.00 -0.34
CA PHE A 772 8.75 -14.56 -0.99
C PHE A 772 8.87 -14.77 -2.50
N LYS A 773 7.93 -15.53 -3.08
CA LYS A 773 8.00 -16.00 -4.48
C LYS A 773 6.95 -15.38 -5.40
N GLY A 774 5.87 -14.82 -4.84
CA GLY A 774 4.95 -13.97 -5.60
C GLY A 774 3.89 -14.64 -6.48
N GLY A 775 3.88 -15.97 -6.61
CA GLY A 775 2.87 -16.66 -7.44
C GLY A 775 2.76 -16.07 -8.86
N ASP A 776 1.54 -15.84 -9.32
CA ASP A 776 1.22 -15.45 -10.71
C ASP A 776 1.38 -13.96 -11.03
N GLY A 777 1.80 -13.11 -10.07
CA GLY A 777 1.86 -11.66 -10.32
C GLY A 777 2.65 -10.85 -9.31
N ILE A 778 3.15 -9.70 -9.76
CA ILE A 778 3.96 -8.79 -8.95
C ILE A 778 3.20 -8.24 -7.74
N GLY A 779 1.88 -8.02 -7.85
CA GLY A 779 1.05 -7.57 -6.73
C GLY A 779 1.05 -8.56 -5.56
N THR A 780 0.98 -9.85 -5.86
CA THR A 780 1.03 -10.93 -4.85
C THR A 780 2.41 -10.98 -4.18
N LEU A 781 3.50 -10.78 -4.92
CA LEU A 781 4.84 -10.69 -4.34
C LEU A 781 4.98 -9.51 -3.37
N LEU A 782 4.49 -8.33 -3.77
CA LEU A 782 4.52 -7.13 -2.92
C LEU A 782 3.66 -7.33 -1.67
N PHE A 783 2.50 -7.98 -1.78
CA PHE A 783 1.66 -8.34 -0.65
C PHE A 783 2.37 -9.31 0.32
N GLN A 784 2.99 -10.38 -0.19
CA GLN A 784 3.74 -11.34 0.61
C GLN A 784 4.89 -10.68 1.38
N ILE A 785 5.64 -9.80 0.70
CA ILE A 785 6.72 -9.03 1.33
C ILE A 785 6.15 -8.15 2.46
N ALA A 786 5.01 -7.50 2.26
CA ALA A 786 4.42 -6.60 3.25
C ALA A 786 3.78 -7.34 4.45
N ASN A 787 3.09 -8.46 4.22
CA ASN A 787 2.15 -9.03 5.18
C ASN A 787 2.48 -10.46 5.61
N ASP A 788 2.93 -11.33 4.70
CA ASP A 788 3.04 -12.76 4.99
C ASP A 788 4.34 -13.10 5.73
N PRO A 789 4.32 -13.98 6.75
CA PRO A 789 5.56 -14.46 7.35
C PRO A 789 6.41 -15.21 6.33
N HIS A 790 7.74 -15.16 6.47
CA HIS A 790 8.62 -15.98 5.63
C HIS A 790 8.46 -17.46 6.02
N PRO A 791 8.67 -18.40 5.07
CA PRO A 791 8.66 -19.82 5.39
C PRO A 791 9.79 -20.18 6.36
N ASP A 792 9.61 -21.28 7.10
CA ASP A 792 10.63 -21.77 8.03
C ASP A 792 11.87 -22.26 7.24
N PRO A 793 13.06 -21.67 7.43
CA PRO A 793 14.26 -22.09 6.72
C PRO A 793 14.67 -23.54 7.05
N VAL A 794 14.35 -24.04 8.26
CA VAL A 794 14.67 -25.42 8.67
C VAL A 794 13.80 -26.44 7.91
N ALA A 795 12.57 -26.06 7.56
CA ALA A 795 11.68 -26.89 6.75
C ALA A 795 12.19 -27.02 5.30
N LEU A 796 12.84 -25.98 4.77
CA LEU A 796 13.43 -25.99 3.42
C LEU A 796 14.80 -26.69 3.37
N LYS A 797 15.61 -26.53 4.42
CA LYS A 797 16.92 -27.18 4.55
C LYS A 797 17.10 -27.73 5.97
N PRO A 798 16.80 -29.02 6.17
CA PRO A 798 17.06 -29.70 7.44
C PRO A 798 18.55 -29.62 7.82
N GLY A 799 18.84 -29.35 9.10
CA GLY A 799 20.21 -29.27 9.63
C GLY A 799 20.78 -27.86 9.80
N LEU A 800 20.00 -26.81 9.52
CA LEU A 800 20.38 -25.43 9.88
C LEU A 800 20.32 -25.24 11.42
N PRO A 801 21.31 -24.58 12.06
CA PRO A 801 21.29 -24.29 13.48
C PRO A 801 20.09 -23.43 13.89
N ALA A 802 19.52 -23.68 15.07
CA ALA A 802 18.43 -22.87 15.61
C ALA A 802 18.82 -21.40 15.82
N SER A 803 20.09 -21.16 16.18
CA SER A 803 20.67 -19.82 16.30
C SER A 803 20.66 -19.05 14.98
N LEU A 804 20.90 -19.72 13.84
CA LEU A 804 20.79 -19.12 12.51
C LEU A 804 19.34 -18.78 12.15
N LYS A 805 18.40 -19.68 12.45
CA LYS A 805 16.97 -19.40 12.26
C LYS A 805 16.55 -18.12 12.99
N ALA A 806 16.97 -17.95 14.25
CA ALA A 806 16.65 -16.75 15.03
C ALA A 806 17.21 -15.46 14.41
N VAL A 807 18.40 -15.51 13.78
CA VAL A 807 18.97 -14.36 13.06
C VAL A 807 18.13 -14.02 11.82
N ILE A 808 17.71 -15.03 11.06
CA ILE A 808 16.86 -14.86 9.87
C ILE A 808 15.48 -14.30 10.28
N ASP A 809 14.84 -14.90 11.28
CA ASP A 809 13.52 -14.47 11.79
C ASP A 809 13.56 -12.99 12.23
N LYS A 810 14.59 -12.60 13.00
CA LYS A 810 14.75 -11.22 13.46
C LYS A 810 14.99 -10.25 12.31
N GLY A 811 15.81 -10.63 11.33
CA GLY A 811 16.10 -9.80 10.17
C GLY A 811 14.93 -9.62 9.20
N LEU A 812 14.06 -10.62 9.08
CA LEU A 812 12.87 -10.62 8.22
C LEU A 812 11.58 -10.19 8.94
N ALA A 813 11.66 -9.70 10.18
CA ALA A 813 10.51 -9.15 10.91
C ALA A 813 9.88 -8.00 10.11
N LYS A 814 8.55 -7.97 9.98
CA LYS A 814 7.88 -6.96 9.15
C LYS A 814 8.01 -5.55 9.72
N ASN A 815 7.92 -5.42 11.05
CA ASN A 815 8.15 -4.16 11.75
C ASN A 815 9.66 -3.85 11.86
N PRO A 816 10.16 -2.73 11.32
CA PRO A 816 11.57 -2.33 11.43
C PRO A 816 12.10 -2.23 12.88
N ASP A 817 11.24 -1.90 13.85
CA ASP A 817 11.64 -1.78 15.27
C ASP A 817 11.93 -3.14 15.92
N GLN A 818 11.48 -4.23 15.31
CA GLN A 818 11.75 -5.61 15.77
C GLN A 818 13.00 -6.21 15.11
N ARG A 819 13.59 -5.53 14.12
CA ARG A 819 14.79 -5.99 13.41
C ARG A 819 16.06 -5.65 14.17
N PHE A 820 17.20 -6.07 13.63
CA PHE A 820 18.50 -5.49 14.00
C PHE A 820 18.46 -3.98 13.72
N GLN A 821 18.90 -3.17 14.69
CA GLN A 821 18.88 -1.72 14.55
C GLN A 821 20.14 -1.22 13.84
N ARG A 822 21.20 -2.03 13.83
CA ARG A 822 22.49 -1.73 13.22
C ARG A 822 23.09 -2.94 12.52
N GLY A 823 23.89 -2.70 11.48
CA GLY A 823 24.56 -3.78 10.74
C GLY A 823 25.57 -4.54 11.61
N CYS A 824 26.26 -3.84 12.51
CA CYS A 824 27.21 -4.47 13.43
C CYS A 824 26.53 -5.47 14.40
N GLU A 825 25.27 -5.25 14.78
CA GLU A 825 24.49 -6.19 15.61
C GLU A 825 24.20 -7.49 14.85
N MET A 826 23.81 -7.36 13.58
CA MET A 826 23.57 -8.52 12.71
C MET A 826 24.88 -9.27 12.41
N ALA A 827 25.97 -8.56 12.16
CA ALA A 827 27.28 -9.15 11.94
C ALA A 827 27.77 -9.93 13.16
N ALA A 828 27.61 -9.38 14.37
CA ALA A 828 27.95 -10.05 15.61
C ALA A 828 27.13 -11.34 15.80
N ALA A 829 25.83 -11.30 15.52
CA ALA A 829 24.96 -12.46 15.61
C ALA A 829 25.37 -13.57 14.63
N LEU A 830 25.68 -13.22 13.37
CA LEU A 830 26.16 -14.19 12.36
C LEU A 830 27.50 -14.82 12.75
N ARG A 831 28.42 -14.04 13.33
CA ARG A 831 29.70 -14.55 13.84
C ARG A 831 29.53 -15.49 15.04
N ALA A 832 28.55 -15.24 15.90
CA ALA A 832 28.24 -16.14 17.02
C ALA A 832 27.76 -17.52 16.51
N VAL A 833 26.89 -17.53 15.51
CA VAL A 833 26.46 -18.78 14.83
C VAL A 833 27.67 -19.48 14.19
N LEU A 834 28.56 -18.73 13.54
CA LEU A 834 29.78 -19.29 12.94
C LEU A 834 30.72 -19.93 13.99
N ALA A 835 30.84 -19.33 15.17
CA ALA A 835 31.63 -19.87 16.27
C ALA A 835 31.01 -21.16 16.83
N GLU A 836 29.69 -21.21 16.97
CA GLU A 836 28.95 -22.41 17.37
C GLU A 836 29.21 -23.57 16.39
N LEU A 837 29.14 -23.31 15.08
CA LEU A 837 29.43 -24.31 14.04
C LEU A 837 30.86 -24.85 14.10
N LYS A 838 31.83 -24.01 14.47
CA LYS A 838 33.24 -24.40 14.62
C LYS A 838 33.56 -25.08 15.95
N GLY A 839 32.73 -24.86 16.98
CA GLY A 839 32.89 -25.39 18.34
C GLY A 839 32.30 -26.79 18.58
N GLY A 840 31.75 -27.45 17.55
CA GLY A 840 31.08 -28.75 17.62
C GLY A 840 31.97 -29.98 17.83
N ALA A 841 32.91 -29.93 18.78
CA ALA A 841 33.65 -31.08 19.31
C ALA A 841 33.93 -30.92 20.81
N SER A 842 32.88 -30.73 21.62
CA SER A 842 32.89 -31.22 23.00
C SER A 842 31.45 -31.33 23.50
N ALA A 843 30.92 -32.54 23.43
CA ALA A 843 29.79 -32.92 24.25
C ALA A 843 30.36 -33.36 25.61
N GLU A 844 29.93 -32.72 26.70
CA GLU A 844 29.79 -33.41 27.98
C GLU A 844 28.77 -32.72 28.89
N THR A 845 27.69 -33.47 29.12
CA THR A 845 26.98 -33.72 30.38
C THR A 845 26.37 -32.58 31.20
N VAL A 846 25.04 -32.62 31.24
CA VAL A 846 24.16 -32.09 32.29
C VAL A 846 24.56 -32.65 33.67
N PRO A 847 24.52 -31.82 34.73
CA PRO A 847 23.60 -32.14 35.83
C PRO A 847 22.81 -30.92 36.34
N ASN A 848 21.49 -31.11 36.47
CA ASN A 848 20.61 -30.39 37.40
C ASN A 848 21.04 -30.72 38.85
N PRO A 849 21.01 -29.81 39.85
CA PRO A 849 19.76 -29.55 40.60
C PRO A 849 19.62 -28.17 41.30
N ASP A 850 18.38 -27.86 41.70
CA ASP A 850 18.07 -27.08 42.90
C ASP A 850 18.93 -27.48 44.11
N LYS A 851 19.58 -26.50 44.77
CA LYS A 851 19.68 -26.31 46.24
C LYS A 851 20.76 -25.28 46.62
N THR A 852 20.32 -24.24 47.33
CA THR A 852 20.90 -23.55 48.50
C THR A 852 22.43 -23.41 48.69
N ALA A 853 22.79 -22.17 49.06
CA ALA A 853 23.79 -21.76 50.07
C ALA A 853 25.18 -21.26 49.57
N SER A 854 25.32 -19.93 49.69
CA SER A 854 26.42 -19.16 50.33
C SER A 854 27.86 -19.74 50.38
N ILE A 855 28.82 -18.92 49.96
CA ILE A 855 29.94 -18.31 50.76
C ILE A 855 31.03 -17.84 49.76
N GLY A 856 31.46 -16.57 49.85
CA GLY A 856 32.63 -16.00 49.13
C GLY A 856 33.97 -16.38 49.80
N PRO A 857 35.02 -15.55 49.83
CA PRO A 857 35.35 -14.35 49.03
C PRO A 857 36.85 -14.28 48.60
N GLU A 858 37.23 -13.12 48.03
CA GLU A 858 38.58 -12.45 48.13
C GLU A 858 39.71 -12.96 47.21
N ILE A 859 40.41 -12.10 46.44
CA ILE A 859 41.55 -11.20 46.81
C ILE A 859 41.66 -10.11 45.70
N ILE A 860 41.44 -8.82 45.94
CA ILE A 860 42.28 -7.71 46.48
C ILE A 860 43.39 -7.13 45.53
N ILE A 861 43.05 -5.98 44.88
CA ILE A 861 43.67 -4.60 44.75
C ILE A 861 45.19 -4.45 44.41
N PRO A 862 45.79 -3.29 43.98
CA PRO A 862 45.37 -1.86 43.78
C PRO A 862 45.76 -1.22 42.42
N GLY A 863 45.37 -0.01 41.96
CA GLY A 863 44.91 1.25 42.58
C GLY A 863 45.82 2.42 42.10
N ILE A 864 45.30 3.56 41.60
CA ILE A 864 45.40 4.95 42.15
C ILE A 864 44.88 5.93 41.06
N ASN A 865 43.72 6.59 41.24
CA ASN A 865 43.46 8.01 41.66
C ASN A 865 43.66 9.05 40.53
N ASP A 866 42.97 10.20 40.38
CA ASP A 866 41.94 10.96 41.13
C ASP A 866 41.60 12.21 40.25
N LEU A 867 40.35 12.55 39.92
CA LEU A 867 39.52 13.71 40.40
C LEU A 867 38.74 14.31 39.19
N PRO A 868 37.70 15.18 39.35
CA PRO A 868 36.57 15.20 40.29
C PRO A 868 35.18 15.31 39.58
N LYS A 869 34.10 15.04 40.33
CA LYS A 869 32.68 15.36 39.99
C LYS A 869 32.39 16.87 40.12
N PRO A 870 31.30 17.38 39.51
CA PRO A 870 30.05 17.58 40.29
C PRO A 870 28.81 17.08 39.50
N ALA A 871 27.97 16.22 40.08
CA ALA A 871 26.80 16.51 40.95
C ALA A 871 25.52 16.37 40.11
N ALA A 872 24.80 15.24 40.28
CA ALA A 872 23.65 15.09 41.19
C ALA A 872 22.38 15.57 40.46
N GLU A 873 21.32 14.80 40.21
CA GLU A 873 20.69 13.63 40.86
C GLU A 873 19.95 12.83 39.76
N ALA A 874 20.03 11.51 39.68
CA ALA A 874 19.32 10.52 40.52
C ALA A 874 17.78 10.64 40.33
N THR A 875 16.98 9.61 40.05
CA THR A 875 17.14 8.14 40.08
C THR A 875 15.85 7.58 39.45
N VAL A 876 15.86 6.63 38.49
CA VAL A 876 15.77 5.15 38.70
C VAL A 876 14.34 4.71 39.11
N ARG A 877 13.67 3.61 38.67
CA ARG A 877 14.00 2.27 38.13
C ARG A 877 12.73 1.74 37.43
N ILE A 878 12.80 1.17 36.22
CA ILE A 878 12.83 -0.26 35.85
C ILE A 878 11.61 -1.13 36.28
N LYS A 879 10.94 -1.68 35.26
CA LYS A 879 10.14 -2.92 35.14
C LYS A 879 10.74 -4.17 35.82
N PRO A 880 9.97 -5.26 36.00
CA PRO A 880 10.02 -6.43 35.08
C PRO A 880 8.60 -7.02 34.80
N ALA A 881 8.20 -7.52 33.60
CA ALA A 881 8.52 -8.79 32.90
C ALA A 881 8.14 -10.04 33.75
N GLN A 882 7.26 -11.01 33.39
CA GLN A 882 7.21 -12.02 32.29
C GLN A 882 5.91 -12.89 32.50
N SER A 883 5.05 -13.24 31.51
CA SER A 883 4.97 -14.46 30.62
C SER A 883 4.85 -15.84 31.34
N PRO A 884 4.48 -17.00 30.73
CA PRO A 884 4.04 -17.37 29.35
C PRO A 884 2.91 -18.47 29.20
N ASP A 885 2.61 -18.85 27.94
CA ASP A 885 2.16 -20.18 27.40
C ASP A 885 0.76 -20.78 27.75
N GLU A 886 0.05 -21.60 26.94
CA GLU A 886 0.37 -22.62 25.92
C GLU A 886 -0.97 -22.99 25.15
N THR A 887 -1.04 -23.03 23.81
CA THR A 887 -1.07 -24.18 22.86
C THR A 887 -2.37 -25.02 22.61
N VAL A 888 -2.50 -25.41 21.31
CA VAL A 888 -3.15 -26.61 20.68
C VAL A 888 -4.64 -26.59 20.30
N ARG A 889 -4.94 -26.72 18.98
CA ARG A 889 -5.69 -27.85 18.32
C ARG A 889 -6.00 -27.53 16.83
N LEU A 890 -5.42 -28.29 15.89
CA LEU A 890 -6.03 -29.42 15.15
C LEU A 890 -7.12 -29.02 14.13
N THR A 891 -6.78 -29.11 12.85
CA THR A 891 -7.74 -29.34 11.75
C THR A 891 -7.45 -30.68 11.08
N PRO A 892 -8.50 -31.44 10.70
CA PRO A 892 -8.42 -32.30 9.53
C PRO A 892 -9.49 -31.92 8.49
N ASN A 893 -8.99 -31.50 7.33
CA ASN A 893 -9.21 -32.03 5.97
C ASN A 893 -10.57 -32.68 5.59
N ILE A 894 -11.04 -32.37 4.37
CA ILE A 894 -11.55 -33.24 3.26
C ILE A 894 -12.32 -32.30 2.29
N GLN A 895 -11.78 -31.88 1.14
CA GLN A 895 -11.83 -32.54 -0.19
C GLN A 895 -13.23 -32.92 -0.70
N GLU A 896 -13.75 -32.12 -1.63
CA GLU A 896 -14.74 -32.56 -2.62
C GLU A 896 -14.05 -33.02 -3.91
N PRO A 897 -14.63 -34.02 -4.59
CA PRO A 897 -14.67 -33.98 -6.05
C PRO A 897 -16.06 -34.28 -6.65
N ILE A 898 -16.28 -33.66 -7.81
CA ILE A 898 -17.35 -33.81 -8.83
C ILE A 898 -18.55 -32.89 -8.67
#